data_AF-A0A0A7GHB1-F1
#
_entry.id   AF-A0A0A7GHB1-F1
#
_cell.length_a   1.000
_cell.length_b   1.000
_cell.length_c   1.000
_cell.angle_alpha   90.00
_cell.angle_beta   90.00
_cell.angle_gamma   90.00
#
_symmetry.space_group_name_H-M   'P 1'
#
loop_
_entity.id
_entity.type
_entity.pdbx_description
1 polymer ?
#
loop_
_entity_poly.entity_id
_entity_poly.type
_entity_poly.pdbx_seq_one_letter_code
_entity_poly.pdbx_strand_id
1 'polypeptide(L)'
;MRKSILSGILVFFIFSLTGVVSAEYDPPGPPAVEVRVLLLSFTPLDNFDDGWNGKSDIRFEASGSARDGKGYSTYFEYDHDSVKGKVVPKNKEGKNVMYVLYTVRECWPVDLEVEIKATDIDNPPVDPDDVLGSAKFTVDKMVKKKYYNVVIPGKFVVNVYVEAVPVKEDSDKCAYFFDQPEAKSSSIVTKSGANIYDFEFANMLKMWIADRGFANMLIFFQQCFGGGMTDDILRKIDGDIAITSAAKHDEVAYGYNETSVGVKVDPFSREVMEGLKSGKSAKEIGRDVERNDDYGVYAKGRYSGDVQKSREHVQYASEGDGDKVRLGKKADGSDVRSKHAIVFAGDPDDTYDWTEVKGFVDMLKSKGFSDEDIVVLAGSGRSSVNSYVDGPGTKQALWNAIRELSGKMNKDEQLVIFVTDHGNLETTDRALDRLINDPVKQPIPPRNEELGDGRWVLDEEFLEILNETDGNIPYISLMVTPLPEVVAENLTSEFLGHLTLYLNGFELEPEIIEPVYALDEIPDLDAFEVVFPVYDEELLGSENIIELSFDNSDLFQPFTVEMLIISTGGIPRVIDVEEIPAEKTPPALMLELTPVFDVVNETLILSDSSILTEDEISGLISRDSLFALMVEKKDWYNNNTHLAPGFIKDWLGNTRVNVEILMDDGSVMDIYVVTENAYINEFERGKLDDANAKASLSEETVRRVISSDDPVAEVQKAYRGGDIQYSGVGFVESVKVEVVKIIVKIYFAISDILG
;
A
#
# COMPACT_ATOMS: atom_id res chain seq x y z
N MET A 1 55.62 20.71 19.33
CA MET A 1 56.18 22.01 18.86
C MET A 1 55.59 22.28 17.48
N ARG A 2 54.82 23.36 17.37
CA ARG A 2 54.34 24.14 16.20
C ARG A 2 54.37 23.58 14.75
N LYS A 3 53.16 23.55 14.15
CA LYS A 3 52.68 24.19 12.89
C LYS A 3 53.43 23.99 11.54
N SER A 4 52.67 23.40 10.61
CA SER A 4 52.14 23.99 9.35
C SER A 4 53.04 24.13 8.11
N ILE A 5 52.55 23.58 6.98
CA ILE A 5 52.07 24.24 5.73
C ILE A 5 52.04 23.14 4.64
N LEU A 6 50.87 22.58 4.28
CA LEU A 6 49.93 22.97 3.22
C LEU A 6 50.52 23.12 1.79
N SER A 7 50.13 22.19 0.90
CA SER A 7 49.88 22.29 -0.55
C SER A 7 49.75 20.84 -1.04
N GLY A 8 48.56 20.27 -1.24
CA GLY A 8 47.66 20.61 -2.33
C GLY A 8 48.03 19.79 -3.56
N ILE A 9 47.42 18.60 -3.72
CA ILE A 9 47.09 17.94 -5.00
C ILE A 9 46.09 16.82 -4.70
N LEU A 10 44.88 17.09 -5.17
CA LEU A 10 43.78 16.22 -5.55
C LEU A 10 44.24 14.78 -5.91
N VAL A 11 43.87 13.79 -5.08
CA VAL A 11 43.91 12.37 -5.45
C VAL A 11 42.51 11.82 -5.32
N PHE A 12 42.00 11.39 -6.48
CA PHE A 12 40.79 10.63 -6.71
C PHE A 12 40.53 9.59 -5.61
N PHE A 13 39.52 9.82 -4.78
CA PHE A 13 38.78 8.73 -4.17
C PHE A 13 37.72 8.30 -5.17
N ILE A 14 38.06 7.28 -5.96
CA ILE A 14 37.08 6.44 -6.63
C ILE A 14 36.34 5.75 -5.49
N PHE A 15 35.21 6.31 -5.07
CA PHE A 15 34.17 5.52 -4.43
C PHE A 15 33.81 4.44 -5.44
N SER A 16 34.17 3.20 -5.12
CA SER A 16 33.48 2.04 -5.65
C SER A 16 32.03 2.14 -5.19
N LEU A 17 31.22 2.86 -5.95
CA LEU A 17 29.80 2.58 -6.11
C LEU A 17 29.72 1.16 -6.67
N THR A 18 29.88 0.16 -5.80
CA THR A 18 29.28 -1.14 -6.02
C THR A 18 27.80 -0.84 -6.18
N GLY A 19 27.31 -1.07 -7.39
CA GLY A 19 25.98 -0.66 -7.81
C GLY A 19 24.96 -0.99 -6.74
N VAL A 20 24.25 0.03 -6.30
CA VAL A 20 22.88 -0.16 -5.85
C VAL A 20 22.19 -0.74 -7.07
N VAL A 21 22.09 -2.08 -7.09
CA VAL A 21 21.16 -2.76 -7.96
C VAL A 21 19.82 -2.25 -7.48
N SER A 22 19.22 -1.32 -8.21
CA SER A 22 17.80 -1.03 -8.07
C SER A 22 17.11 -2.38 -8.30
N ALA A 23 16.57 -2.96 -7.24
CA ALA A 23 15.62 -4.06 -7.37
C ALA A 23 14.31 -3.46 -7.92
N GLU A 24 14.35 -3.12 -9.21
CA GLU A 24 13.14 -2.91 -10.00
C GLU A 24 12.73 -4.33 -10.44
N TYR A 25 11.97 -5.03 -9.61
CA TYR A 25 11.57 -6.40 -9.94
C TYR A 25 10.24 -6.81 -9.31
N ASP A 26 9.21 -6.95 -10.14
CA ASP A 26 7.92 -7.59 -9.79
C ASP A 26 7.22 -8.13 -11.07
N PRO A 27 6.49 -9.27 -11.09
CA PRO A 27 6.42 -10.44 -10.17
C PRO A 27 6.76 -11.78 -10.85
N PRO A 28 7.04 -12.90 -10.13
CA PRO A 28 6.76 -14.20 -10.72
C PRO A 28 5.30 -14.57 -11.05
N GLY A 29 5.12 -15.27 -12.16
CA GLY A 29 3.93 -16.10 -12.37
C GLY A 29 4.01 -17.36 -11.49
N PRO A 30 3.53 -18.51 -11.96
CA PRO A 30 3.71 -19.77 -11.24
C PRO A 30 5.21 -20.01 -10.93
N PRO A 31 5.58 -20.53 -9.75
CA PRO A 31 6.98 -20.69 -9.34
C PRO A 31 7.84 -21.43 -10.36
N ALA A 32 7.27 -22.49 -10.94
CA ALA A 32 7.86 -23.25 -12.02
C ALA A 32 6.94 -23.28 -13.25
N VAL A 33 7.54 -23.13 -14.42
CA VAL A 33 6.85 -23.16 -15.72
C VAL A 33 7.59 -24.00 -16.75
N GLU A 34 6.83 -24.57 -17.68
CA GLU A 34 7.34 -25.09 -18.93
C GLU A 34 7.16 -24.03 -20.01
N VAL A 35 8.26 -23.45 -20.47
CA VAL A 35 8.30 -22.52 -21.59
C VAL A 35 8.31 -23.33 -22.87
N ARG A 36 7.39 -23.02 -23.78
CA ARG A 36 7.24 -23.65 -25.09
C ARG A 36 7.39 -22.61 -26.18
N VAL A 37 8.31 -22.82 -27.10
CA VAL A 37 8.49 -22.01 -28.30
C VAL A 37 7.88 -22.76 -29.48
N LEU A 38 6.84 -22.19 -30.07
CA LEU A 38 6.09 -22.80 -31.16
C LEU A 38 6.26 -21.99 -32.45
N LEU A 39 6.64 -22.65 -33.54
CA LEU A 39 6.64 -22.08 -34.88
C LEU A 39 5.21 -21.83 -35.36
N LEU A 40 4.89 -20.57 -35.62
CA LEU A 40 3.60 -20.14 -36.16
C LEU A 40 3.64 -20.04 -37.68
N SER A 41 4.71 -19.46 -38.23
CA SER A 41 4.88 -19.24 -39.67
C SER A 41 6.26 -18.70 -39.98
N PHE A 42 6.69 -18.76 -41.24
CA PHE A 42 7.90 -18.11 -41.70
C PHE A 42 7.69 -17.44 -43.06
N THR A 43 8.47 -16.41 -43.36
CA THR A 43 8.45 -15.71 -44.65
C THR A 43 9.87 -15.71 -45.21
N PRO A 44 10.13 -16.38 -46.34
CA PRO A 44 11.39 -16.28 -47.06
C PRO A 44 11.61 -14.86 -47.57
N LEU A 45 12.83 -14.34 -47.41
CA LEU A 45 13.27 -13.03 -47.90
C LEU A 45 14.18 -13.13 -49.13
N ASP A 46 14.69 -14.33 -49.40
CA ASP A 46 15.59 -14.66 -50.51
C ASP A 46 14.96 -15.74 -51.40
N ASN A 47 15.52 -15.94 -52.59
CA ASN A 47 15.21 -17.09 -53.42
C ASN A 47 16.11 -18.26 -53.01
N PHE A 48 15.49 -19.32 -52.50
CA PHE A 48 16.17 -20.54 -52.07
C PHE A 48 16.09 -21.68 -53.10
N ASP A 49 15.52 -21.41 -54.29
CA ASP A 49 15.41 -22.42 -55.35
C ASP A 49 16.77 -23.06 -55.66
N ASP A 50 16.86 -24.37 -55.42
CA ASP A 50 18.05 -25.20 -55.64
C ASP A 50 18.39 -25.35 -57.14
N GLY A 51 17.46 -24.96 -58.03
CA GLY A 51 17.56 -25.06 -59.47
C GLY A 51 17.56 -26.49 -60.02
N TRP A 52 17.51 -27.52 -59.16
CA TRP A 52 17.49 -28.93 -59.55
C TRP A 52 16.04 -29.44 -59.61
N ASN A 53 15.25 -29.23 -58.57
CA ASN A 53 13.86 -29.67 -58.53
C ASN A 53 12.86 -28.50 -58.38
N GLY A 54 13.35 -27.27 -58.26
CA GLY A 54 12.52 -26.08 -58.08
C GLY A 54 12.13 -25.83 -56.62
N LYS A 55 12.70 -26.59 -55.67
CA LYS A 55 12.31 -26.62 -54.27
C LYS A 55 13.53 -26.76 -53.36
N SER A 56 13.39 -26.25 -52.14
CA SER A 56 14.38 -26.39 -51.07
C SER A 56 13.74 -27.08 -49.87
N ASP A 57 14.50 -27.96 -49.21
CA ASP A 57 14.07 -28.66 -48.00
C ASP A 57 14.59 -27.91 -46.77
N ILE A 58 13.77 -27.01 -46.22
CA ILE A 58 14.18 -26.15 -45.10
C ILE A 58 13.93 -26.86 -43.77
N ARG A 59 14.98 -27.01 -42.95
CA ARG A 59 14.88 -27.35 -41.53
C ARG A 59 14.86 -26.12 -40.67
N PHE A 60 13.90 -26.02 -39.76
CA PHE A 60 14.01 -25.13 -38.60
C PHE A 60 14.31 -25.94 -37.35
N GLU A 61 15.33 -25.53 -36.61
CA GLU A 61 15.73 -26.08 -35.32
C GLU A 61 15.83 -24.95 -34.31
N ALA A 62 15.51 -25.21 -33.04
CA ALA A 62 15.76 -24.25 -31.98
C ALA A 62 16.55 -24.85 -30.82
N SER A 63 17.39 -24.02 -30.21
CA SER A 63 18.14 -24.30 -29.00
C SER A 63 18.03 -23.10 -28.06
N GLY A 64 18.28 -23.29 -26.76
CA GLY A 64 18.20 -22.18 -25.80
C GLY A 64 19.37 -22.18 -24.82
N SER A 65 19.50 -21.08 -24.08
CA SER A 65 20.56 -20.87 -23.09
C SER A 65 20.48 -21.83 -21.90
N ALA A 66 19.30 -22.36 -21.63
CA ALA A 66 19.05 -23.26 -20.51
C ALA A 66 19.63 -24.66 -20.74
N ARG A 67 20.33 -25.18 -19.73
CA ARG A 67 21.09 -26.44 -19.81
C ARG A 67 20.21 -27.67 -20.07
N ASP A 68 19.00 -27.69 -19.53
CA ASP A 68 18.08 -28.84 -19.59
C ASP A 68 16.98 -28.67 -20.66
N GLY A 69 17.15 -27.68 -21.54
CA GLY A 69 16.25 -27.42 -22.65
C GLY A 69 16.25 -28.51 -23.72
N LYS A 70 15.09 -28.73 -24.34
CA LYS A 70 14.88 -29.70 -25.42
C LYS A 70 14.54 -28.97 -26.71
N GLY A 71 15.48 -29.01 -27.66
CA GLY A 71 15.27 -28.56 -29.02
C GLY A 71 14.55 -29.61 -29.88
N TYR A 72 13.75 -29.13 -30.82
CA TYR A 72 13.04 -29.92 -31.81
C TYR A 72 13.31 -29.36 -33.21
N SER A 73 13.30 -30.24 -34.21
CA SER A 73 13.46 -29.89 -35.62
C SER A 73 12.14 -30.07 -36.36
N THR A 74 11.80 -29.17 -37.27
CA THR A 74 10.68 -29.35 -38.20
C THR A 74 11.11 -29.05 -39.64
N TYR A 75 10.47 -29.72 -40.58
CA TYR A 75 10.88 -29.78 -41.99
C TYR A 75 9.80 -29.17 -42.88
N PHE A 76 10.20 -28.36 -43.85
CA PHE A 76 9.31 -27.77 -44.84
C PHE A 76 9.91 -27.85 -46.23
N GLU A 77 9.16 -28.45 -47.15
CA GLU A 77 9.44 -28.34 -48.58
C GLU A 77 8.94 -26.96 -49.04
N TYR A 78 9.84 -26.14 -49.58
CA TYR A 78 9.55 -24.80 -50.08
C TYR A 78 9.83 -24.70 -51.57
N ASP A 79 8.80 -24.39 -52.35
CA ASP A 79 8.91 -24.15 -53.79
C ASP A 79 8.72 -22.63 -54.03
N HIS A 80 9.78 -21.95 -54.45
CA HIS A 80 9.77 -20.49 -54.64
C HIS A 80 8.79 -20.03 -55.72
N ASP A 81 8.66 -20.82 -56.78
CA ASP A 81 7.78 -20.52 -57.90
C ASP A 81 6.30 -20.67 -57.50
N SER A 82 6.01 -21.63 -56.62
CA SER A 82 4.67 -21.97 -56.16
C SER A 82 4.24 -21.23 -54.88
N VAL A 83 5.16 -20.82 -54.02
CA VAL A 83 4.87 -20.26 -52.69
C VAL A 83 5.53 -18.89 -52.52
N LYS A 84 4.71 -17.84 -52.65
CA LYS A 84 5.14 -16.45 -52.45
C LYS A 84 4.61 -15.91 -51.12
N GLY A 85 5.51 -15.45 -50.26
CA GLY A 85 5.17 -14.77 -49.00
C GLY A 85 5.11 -15.72 -47.79
N LYS A 86 4.18 -15.43 -46.87
CA LYS A 86 4.09 -16.08 -45.55
C LYS A 86 3.65 -17.54 -45.67
N VAL A 87 4.48 -18.45 -45.17
CA VAL A 87 4.22 -19.89 -45.05
C VAL A 87 3.67 -20.21 -43.66
N VAL A 88 2.49 -20.82 -43.60
CA VAL A 88 1.86 -21.28 -42.35
C VAL A 88 1.90 -22.81 -42.32
N PRO A 89 2.42 -23.44 -41.26
CA PRO A 89 2.49 -24.88 -41.16
C PRO A 89 1.10 -25.52 -41.17
N LYS A 90 0.96 -26.63 -41.91
CA LYS A 90 -0.29 -27.40 -42.02
C LYS A 90 -0.08 -28.84 -41.60
N ASN A 91 -1.11 -29.45 -41.02
CA ASN A 91 -1.14 -30.89 -40.74
C ASN A 91 -1.55 -31.70 -41.99
N LYS A 92 -1.63 -33.03 -41.85
CA LYS A 92 -2.00 -33.95 -42.94
C LYS A 92 -3.41 -33.70 -43.49
N GLU A 93 -4.30 -33.12 -42.69
CA GLU A 93 -5.66 -32.74 -43.09
C GLU A 93 -5.73 -31.32 -43.69
N GLY A 94 -4.59 -30.65 -43.88
CA GLY A 94 -4.51 -29.30 -44.45
C GLY A 94 -4.91 -28.18 -43.49
N LYS A 95 -5.09 -28.47 -42.20
CA LYS A 95 -5.40 -27.47 -41.16
C LYS A 95 -4.13 -26.82 -40.64
N ASN A 96 -4.20 -25.52 -40.39
CA ASN A 96 -3.08 -24.77 -39.79
C ASN A 96 -2.75 -25.34 -38.41
N VAL A 97 -1.46 -25.55 -38.13
CA VAL A 97 -0.95 -26.04 -36.86
C VAL A 97 0.30 -25.27 -36.45
N MET A 98 0.64 -25.33 -35.17
CA MET A 98 1.91 -24.83 -34.64
C MET A 98 2.82 -26.03 -34.34
N TYR A 99 4.11 -25.90 -34.66
CA TYR A 99 5.11 -26.92 -34.35
C TYR A 99 5.97 -26.47 -33.19
N VAL A 100 6.15 -27.33 -32.18
CA VAL A 100 7.08 -27.03 -31.07
C VAL A 100 8.50 -27.07 -31.61
N LEU A 101 9.26 -26.00 -31.39
CA LEU A 101 10.68 -25.89 -31.73
C LEU A 101 11.57 -26.06 -30.49
N TYR A 102 11.12 -25.63 -29.32
CA TYR A 102 11.90 -25.71 -28.10
C TYR A 102 10.99 -25.80 -26.88
N THR A 103 11.37 -26.60 -25.89
CA THR A 103 10.74 -26.61 -24.57
C THR A 103 11.78 -26.64 -23.46
N VAL A 104 11.50 -25.96 -22.36
CA VAL A 104 12.34 -26.02 -21.16
C VAL A 104 11.49 -25.78 -19.91
N ARG A 105 11.89 -26.37 -18.80
CA ARG A 105 11.30 -26.07 -17.49
C ARG A 105 12.20 -25.09 -16.75
N GLU A 106 11.63 -23.99 -16.31
CA GLU A 106 12.33 -22.86 -15.69
C GLU A 106 11.58 -22.36 -14.46
N CYS A 107 12.30 -21.67 -13.58
CA CYS A 107 11.67 -20.83 -12.57
C CYS A 107 11.16 -19.56 -13.23
N TRP A 108 10.03 -19.03 -12.76
CA TRP A 108 9.60 -17.69 -13.15
C TRP A 108 10.26 -16.67 -12.22
N PRO A 109 10.74 -15.50 -12.69
CA PRO A 109 10.82 -14.97 -14.07
C PRO A 109 11.69 -15.82 -14.98
N VAL A 110 11.21 -16.01 -16.22
CA VAL A 110 11.93 -16.79 -17.22
C VAL A 110 13.20 -16.04 -17.63
N ASP A 111 14.36 -16.67 -17.47
CA ASP A 111 15.63 -16.15 -18.01
C ASP A 111 16.10 -17.05 -19.16
N LEU A 112 15.58 -16.80 -20.36
CA LEU A 112 15.78 -17.67 -21.51
C LEU A 112 16.10 -16.89 -22.79
N GLU A 113 17.25 -17.19 -23.38
CA GLU A 113 17.58 -16.83 -24.77
C GLU A 113 17.35 -18.06 -25.66
N VAL A 114 16.72 -17.87 -26.81
CA VAL A 114 16.45 -18.94 -27.77
C VAL A 114 17.06 -18.57 -29.13
N GLU A 115 17.82 -19.50 -29.71
CA GLU A 115 18.35 -19.42 -31.06
C GLU A 115 17.50 -20.28 -32.00
N ILE A 116 17.06 -19.70 -33.12
CA ILE A 116 16.42 -20.41 -34.21
C ILE A 116 17.42 -20.50 -35.36
N LYS A 117 17.71 -21.74 -35.80
CA LYS A 117 18.59 -22.06 -36.91
C LYS A 117 17.77 -22.56 -38.10
N ALA A 118 18.09 -22.08 -39.30
CA ALA A 118 17.57 -22.58 -40.56
C ALA A 118 18.71 -23.28 -41.33
N THR A 119 18.44 -24.48 -41.84
CA THR A 119 19.41 -25.29 -42.61
C THR A 119 18.73 -25.82 -43.86
N ASP A 120 19.44 -25.82 -44.98
CA ASP A 120 18.98 -26.50 -46.19
C ASP A 120 19.35 -27.99 -46.13
N ILE A 121 18.44 -28.86 -46.55
CA ILE A 121 18.60 -30.32 -46.43
C ILE A 121 18.47 -31.01 -47.78
N ASP A 122 18.79 -30.33 -48.87
CA ASP A 122 18.76 -30.91 -50.21
C ASP A 122 19.32 -32.34 -50.26
N ASN A 123 18.70 -33.18 -51.09
CA ASN A 123 19.10 -34.57 -51.28
C ASN A 123 19.52 -34.81 -52.75
N PRO A 124 20.83 -35.04 -53.04
CA PRO A 124 21.89 -35.33 -52.10
C PRO A 124 22.47 -34.06 -51.43
N PRO A 125 22.80 -34.11 -50.13
CA PRO A 125 23.34 -32.95 -49.43
C PRO A 125 24.68 -32.56 -50.03
N VAL A 126 24.80 -31.32 -50.49
CA VAL A 126 26.06 -30.75 -50.97
C VAL A 126 27.02 -30.55 -49.78
N ASP A 127 26.47 -30.23 -48.60
CA ASP A 127 27.15 -30.19 -47.30
C ASP A 127 26.12 -30.44 -46.19
N PRO A 128 26.32 -31.39 -45.25
CA PRO A 128 25.43 -31.59 -44.10
C PRO A 128 25.33 -30.37 -43.14
N ASP A 129 26.16 -29.34 -43.35
CA ASP A 129 26.19 -28.09 -42.59
C ASP A 129 25.85 -26.83 -43.43
N ASP A 130 25.01 -26.93 -44.48
CA ASP A 130 24.56 -25.76 -45.25
C ASP A 130 23.56 -24.89 -44.46
N VAL A 131 24.10 -24.16 -43.49
CA VAL A 131 23.35 -23.29 -42.59
C VAL A 131 22.92 -22.04 -43.34
N LEU A 132 21.63 -21.96 -43.67
CA LEU A 132 21.02 -20.77 -44.25
C LEU A 132 21.14 -19.56 -43.31
N GLY A 133 21.18 -19.81 -41.99
CA GLY A 133 21.51 -18.82 -40.97
C GLY A 133 20.88 -19.16 -39.62
N SER A 134 21.16 -18.32 -38.62
CA SER A 134 20.47 -18.36 -37.34
C SER A 134 20.20 -16.97 -36.80
N ALA A 135 19.26 -16.87 -35.87
CA ALA A 135 19.00 -15.65 -35.12
C ALA A 135 18.52 -15.99 -33.71
N LYS A 136 18.91 -15.13 -32.77
CA LYS A 136 18.57 -15.25 -31.35
C LYS A 136 17.50 -14.25 -30.96
N PHE A 137 16.68 -14.61 -29.99
CA PHE A 137 15.79 -13.69 -29.31
C PHE A 137 15.73 -14.02 -27.82
N THR A 138 15.59 -12.98 -27.00
CA THR A 138 15.39 -13.12 -25.57
C THR A 138 13.90 -13.25 -25.30
N VAL A 139 13.52 -14.30 -24.58
CA VAL A 139 12.16 -14.49 -24.11
C VAL A 139 11.89 -13.46 -23.03
N ASP A 140 10.76 -12.77 -23.15
CA ASP A 140 10.26 -11.87 -22.13
C ASP A 140 10.17 -12.60 -20.79
N LYS A 141 10.79 -12.02 -19.76
CA LYS A 141 10.87 -12.61 -18.43
C LYS A 141 9.50 -12.91 -17.83
N MET A 142 8.49 -12.19 -18.29
CA MET A 142 7.10 -12.20 -17.85
C MET A 142 6.18 -12.90 -18.83
N VAL A 143 6.73 -13.73 -19.73
CA VAL A 143 5.96 -14.36 -20.79
C VAL A 143 4.87 -15.28 -20.22
N LYS A 144 3.61 -14.84 -20.27
CA LYS A 144 2.46 -15.77 -20.20
C LYS A 144 2.25 -16.38 -21.59
N LYS A 145 2.04 -15.50 -22.58
CA LYS A 145 1.83 -15.80 -24.00
C LYS A 145 2.29 -14.60 -24.83
N LYS A 146 3.21 -14.78 -25.78
CA LYS A 146 3.74 -13.67 -26.60
C LYS A 146 4.21 -14.13 -27.98
N TYR A 147 4.04 -13.27 -28.97
CA TYR A 147 4.54 -13.50 -30.33
C TYR A 147 5.88 -12.80 -30.53
N TYR A 148 6.80 -13.45 -31.23
CA TYR A 148 8.11 -12.91 -31.58
C TYR A 148 8.35 -13.03 -33.08
N ASN A 149 8.94 -11.99 -33.65
CA ASN A 149 9.41 -11.97 -35.02
C ASN A 149 10.93 -12.09 -35.00
N VAL A 150 11.43 -13.27 -35.38
CA VAL A 150 12.85 -13.60 -35.39
C VAL A 150 13.36 -13.46 -36.82
N VAL A 151 14.21 -12.46 -37.05
CA VAL A 151 14.73 -12.18 -38.40
C VAL A 151 16.08 -12.86 -38.56
N ILE A 152 16.13 -13.92 -39.38
CA ILE A 152 17.38 -14.50 -39.87
C ILE A 152 17.88 -13.59 -41.00
N PRO A 153 19.00 -12.86 -40.82
CA PRO A 153 19.39 -11.75 -41.69
C PRO A 153 19.42 -12.12 -43.17
N GLY A 154 18.65 -11.39 -43.97
CA GLY A 154 18.58 -11.57 -45.43
C GLY A 154 17.92 -12.87 -45.90
N LYS A 155 17.41 -13.70 -44.99
CA LYS A 155 16.98 -15.07 -45.31
C LYS A 155 15.53 -15.35 -44.94
N PHE A 156 15.15 -15.18 -43.68
CA PHE A 156 13.80 -15.49 -43.20
C PHE A 156 13.30 -14.50 -42.16
N VAL A 157 11.99 -14.25 -42.15
CA VAL A 157 11.27 -13.78 -40.96
C VAL A 157 10.50 -14.95 -40.36
N VAL A 158 10.95 -15.45 -39.23
CA VAL A 158 10.34 -16.57 -38.50
C VAL A 158 9.44 -16.00 -37.40
N ASN A 159 8.15 -16.33 -37.46
CA ASN A 159 7.19 -15.92 -36.44
C ASN A 159 7.01 -17.08 -35.47
N VAL A 160 7.35 -16.85 -34.21
CA VAL A 160 7.15 -17.83 -33.14
C VAL A 160 6.16 -17.31 -32.11
N TYR A 161 5.43 -18.23 -31.51
CA TYR A 161 4.56 -18.00 -30.38
C TYR A 161 5.17 -18.71 -29.18
N VAL A 162 5.42 -17.96 -28.11
CA VAL A 162 5.98 -18.49 -26.86
C VAL A 162 4.89 -18.46 -25.80
N GLU A 163 4.75 -19.56 -25.07
CA GLU A 163 3.88 -19.64 -23.90
C GLU A 163 4.63 -20.26 -22.72
N ALA A 164 4.34 -19.80 -21.50
CA ALA A 164 4.78 -20.43 -20.27
C ALA A 164 3.58 -21.09 -19.59
N VAL A 165 3.71 -22.37 -19.29
CA VAL A 165 2.66 -23.19 -18.69
C VAL A 165 3.06 -23.58 -17.27
N PRO A 166 2.25 -23.33 -16.22
CA PRO A 166 2.54 -23.75 -14.85
C PRO A 166 2.88 -25.25 -14.75
N VAL A 167 3.95 -25.61 -14.01
CA VAL A 167 4.35 -27.00 -13.73
C VAL A 167 4.40 -27.22 -12.24
N LYS A 168 3.48 -28.05 -11.72
CA LYS A 168 3.35 -28.33 -10.28
C LYS A 168 4.52 -29.18 -9.75
N GLU A 169 5.04 -30.09 -10.57
CA GLU A 169 6.01 -31.09 -10.15
C GLU A 169 7.41 -30.53 -9.88
N ASP A 170 7.73 -29.37 -10.44
CA ASP A 170 9.05 -28.75 -10.32
C ASP A 170 9.08 -27.52 -9.40
N SER A 171 7.96 -27.20 -8.75
CA SER A 171 7.87 -25.99 -7.94
C SER A 171 8.82 -25.96 -6.75
N ASP A 172 9.16 -27.13 -6.20
CA ASP A 172 10.14 -27.28 -5.11
C ASP A 172 11.55 -26.77 -5.46
N LYS A 173 11.87 -26.68 -6.77
CA LYS A 173 13.17 -26.23 -7.27
C LYS A 173 13.24 -24.71 -7.41
N CYS A 174 12.12 -24.00 -7.23
CA CYS A 174 12.00 -22.57 -7.43
C CYS A 174 11.62 -21.85 -6.13
N ALA A 175 12.16 -20.64 -5.96
CA ALA A 175 11.71 -19.71 -4.94
C ALA A 175 10.39 -19.08 -5.39
N TYR A 176 9.51 -18.76 -4.44
CA TYR A 176 8.16 -18.26 -4.73
C TYR A 176 7.73 -17.15 -3.76
N PHE A 177 8.72 -16.43 -3.23
CA PHE A 177 8.50 -15.22 -2.46
C PHE A 177 8.70 -13.97 -3.34
N PHE A 178 7.82 -13.00 -3.14
CA PHE A 178 7.70 -11.79 -3.92
C PHE A 178 7.81 -10.62 -2.96
N ASP A 179 8.98 -10.01 -3.00
CA ASP A 179 9.29 -8.85 -2.19
C ASP A 179 8.37 -7.69 -2.59
N GLN A 180 7.87 -6.97 -1.60
CA GLN A 180 7.08 -5.80 -1.87
C GLN A 180 8.00 -4.67 -2.38
N PRO A 181 7.61 -3.92 -3.42
CA PRO A 181 8.37 -2.73 -3.82
C PRO A 181 8.47 -1.72 -2.68
N GLU A 182 9.65 -1.12 -2.46
CA GLU A 182 9.87 -0.13 -1.37
C GLU A 182 8.89 1.05 -1.36
N ALA A 183 8.23 1.34 -2.50
CA ALA A 183 7.24 2.39 -2.65
C ALA A 183 5.81 1.95 -2.30
N LYS A 184 5.61 0.71 -1.86
CA LYS A 184 4.34 0.12 -1.41
C LYS A 184 4.44 -0.30 0.04
N SER A 185 3.29 -0.35 0.71
CA SER A 185 3.16 -0.89 2.06
C SER A 185 1.85 -1.66 2.18
N SER A 186 1.95 -2.89 2.66
CA SER A 186 0.85 -3.79 3.01
C SER A 186 0.43 -3.52 4.45
N SER A 187 -0.83 -3.75 4.77
CA SER A 187 -1.28 -3.63 6.15
C SER A 187 -2.33 -4.65 6.56
N ILE A 188 -2.33 -4.92 7.86
CA ILE A 188 -3.40 -5.63 8.57
C ILE A 188 -4.49 -4.60 8.83
N VAL A 189 -5.69 -4.84 8.31
CA VAL A 189 -6.84 -3.97 8.58
C VAL A 189 -7.32 -4.21 10.01
N THR A 190 -7.68 -3.14 10.70
CA THR A 190 -8.17 -3.21 12.07
C THR A 190 -9.59 -2.68 12.18
N LYS A 191 -10.35 -3.12 13.17
CA LYS A 191 -11.70 -2.59 13.45
C LYS A 191 -11.72 -1.08 13.67
N SER A 192 -10.63 -0.53 14.21
CA SER A 192 -10.52 0.91 14.51
C SER A 192 -10.29 1.78 13.26
N GLY A 193 -9.99 1.19 12.10
CA GLY A 193 -9.57 1.93 10.91
C GLY A 193 -8.10 2.37 10.92
N ALA A 194 -7.43 2.32 12.07
CA ALA A 194 -5.98 2.46 12.21
C ALA A 194 -5.28 1.15 11.80
N ASN A 195 -4.92 1.03 10.53
CA ASN A 195 -4.29 -0.17 9.98
C ASN A 195 -2.88 -0.38 10.53
N ILE A 196 -2.42 -1.63 10.60
CA ILE A 196 -1.06 -1.97 11.05
C ILE A 196 -0.21 -2.27 9.83
N TYR A 197 0.69 -1.35 9.49
CA TYR A 197 1.54 -1.50 8.31
C TYR A 197 2.65 -2.55 8.52
N ASP A 198 3.13 -3.15 7.44
CA ASP A 198 4.25 -4.11 7.40
C ASP A 198 5.45 -3.70 8.27
N PHE A 199 6.01 -2.52 8.03
CA PHE A 199 7.17 -2.01 8.74
C PHE A 199 6.88 -1.79 10.24
N GLU A 200 5.63 -1.44 10.58
CA GLU A 200 5.15 -1.18 11.94
C GLU A 200 5.01 -2.50 12.69
N PHE A 201 4.35 -3.48 12.09
CA PHE A 201 4.21 -4.81 12.66
C PHE A 201 5.58 -5.50 12.85
N ALA A 202 6.47 -5.38 11.87
CA ALA A 202 7.84 -5.87 11.98
C ALA A 202 8.61 -5.19 13.13
N ASN A 203 8.43 -3.88 13.35
CA ASN A 203 9.00 -3.16 14.49
C ASN A 203 8.45 -3.68 15.82
N MET A 204 7.12 -3.87 15.93
CA MET A 204 6.47 -4.39 17.13
C MET A 204 7.04 -5.76 17.53
N LEU A 205 7.19 -6.66 16.56
CA LEU A 205 7.79 -7.97 16.78
C LEU A 205 9.27 -7.88 17.14
N LYS A 206 10.05 -7.01 16.48
CA LYS A 206 11.46 -6.80 16.79
C LYS A 206 11.67 -6.36 18.24
N MET A 207 11.02 -5.26 18.62
CA MET A 207 11.20 -4.61 19.92
C MET A 207 10.80 -5.52 21.08
N TRP A 208 9.67 -6.20 20.97
CA TRP A 208 9.08 -6.89 22.10
C TRP A 208 9.36 -8.39 22.11
N ILE A 209 9.56 -9.02 20.95
CA ILE A 209 9.80 -10.46 20.87
C ILE A 209 11.26 -10.76 20.52
N ALA A 210 11.77 -10.19 19.42
CA ALA A 210 13.08 -10.54 18.90
C ALA A 210 14.22 -10.17 19.84
N ASP A 211 14.23 -8.93 20.33
CA ASP A 211 15.31 -8.41 21.18
C ASP A 211 15.39 -9.13 22.54
N ARG A 212 14.29 -9.75 22.98
CA ARG A 212 14.25 -10.62 24.18
C ARG A 212 14.64 -12.07 23.88
N GLY A 213 14.60 -12.46 22.62
CA GLY A 213 14.92 -13.79 22.12
C GLY A 213 13.72 -14.74 22.12
N PHE A 214 13.66 -15.57 21.09
CA PHE A 214 12.67 -16.63 20.89
C PHE A 214 13.38 -17.87 20.30
N ALA A 215 12.74 -19.04 20.37
CA ALA A 215 13.28 -20.25 19.75
C ALA A 215 12.99 -20.30 18.25
N ASN A 216 11.77 -19.97 17.86
CA ASN A 216 11.35 -19.79 16.47
C ASN A 216 9.97 -19.12 16.39
N MET A 217 9.63 -18.63 15.19
CA MET A 217 8.34 -18.00 14.90
C MET A 217 7.70 -18.60 13.64
N LEU A 218 6.39 -18.85 13.71
CA LEU A 218 5.56 -19.26 12.58
C LEU A 218 4.49 -18.20 12.36
N ILE A 219 4.47 -17.56 11.19
CA ILE A 219 3.49 -16.52 10.86
C ILE A 219 2.69 -16.93 9.62
N PHE A 220 1.38 -16.77 9.69
CA PHE A 220 0.45 -17.15 8.64
C PHE A 220 -0.49 -15.97 8.34
N PHE A 221 -0.52 -15.49 7.11
CA PHE A 221 -1.38 -14.40 6.65
C PHE A 221 -2.44 -14.90 5.67
N GLN A 222 -3.66 -15.11 6.16
CA GLN A 222 -4.88 -15.34 5.39
C GLN A 222 -5.62 -14.02 5.18
N GLN A 223 -4.99 -13.10 4.46
CA GLN A 223 -5.59 -11.79 4.14
C GLN A 223 -5.09 -11.32 2.79
N CYS A 224 -5.80 -10.35 2.22
CA CYS A 224 -5.33 -9.63 1.04
C CYS A 224 -3.96 -9.00 1.29
N PHE A 225 -3.11 -8.99 0.27
CA PHE A 225 -1.81 -8.33 0.29
C PHE A 225 -0.82 -8.84 1.37
N GLY A 226 -1.13 -9.96 2.05
CA GLY A 226 -0.38 -10.46 3.20
C GLY A 226 1.08 -10.83 2.88
N GLY A 227 1.39 -11.17 1.62
CA GLY A 227 2.75 -11.42 1.17
C GLY A 227 3.70 -10.25 1.44
N GLY A 228 3.19 -9.01 1.31
CA GLY A 228 3.98 -7.79 1.54
C GLY A 228 4.31 -7.50 2.99
N MET A 229 3.80 -8.29 3.94
CA MET A 229 4.22 -8.19 5.34
C MET A 229 5.57 -8.89 5.60
N THR A 230 5.99 -9.76 4.69
CA THR A 230 7.00 -10.79 4.96
C THR A 230 8.41 -10.24 4.97
N ASP A 231 8.77 -9.42 3.97
CA ASP A 231 10.13 -8.93 3.77
C ASP A 231 10.58 -8.01 4.90
N ASP A 232 9.73 -7.10 5.38
CA ASP A 232 10.05 -6.24 6.51
C ASP A 232 10.30 -7.02 7.80
N ILE A 233 9.53 -8.08 8.03
CA ILE A 233 9.73 -8.96 9.20
C ILE A 233 11.09 -9.66 9.08
N LEU A 234 11.38 -10.30 7.94
CA LEU A 234 12.63 -11.04 7.75
C LEU A 234 13.86 -10.12 7.66
N ARG A 235 13.71 -8.88 7.20
CA ARG A 235 14.77 -7.85 7.17
C ARG A 235 15.10 -7.33 8.57
N LYS A 236 14.14 -7.28 9.49
CA LYS A 236 14.30 -6.69 10.83
C LYS A 236 14.60 -7.70 11.93
N ILE A 237 14.24 -8.97 11.75
CA ILE A 237 14.29 -9.98 12.79
C ILE A 237 15.21 -11.12 12.38
N ASP A 238 16.29 -11.31 13.16
CA ASP A 238 17.16 -12.47 13.05
C ASP A 238 16.59 -13.65 13.86
N GLY A 239 16.59 -14.85 13.28
CA GLY A 239 16.23 -16.08 13.98
C GLY A 239 15.58 -17.12 13.08
N ASP A 240 15.15 -18.23 13.68
CA ASP A 240 14.43 -19.29 12.97
C ASP A 240 12.97 -18.86 12.74
N ILE A 241 12.68 -18.25 11.59
CA ILE A 241 11.36 -17.68 11.28
C ILE A 241 10.84 -18.29 9.98
N ALA A 242 9.56 -18.61 9.92
CA ALA A 242 8.90 -18.96 8.68
C ALA A 242 7.56 -18.26 8.55
N ILE A 243 7.31 -17.69 7.38
CA ILE A 243 6.13 -16.90 7.06
C ILE A 243 5.48 -17.50 5.81
N THR A 244 4.17 -17.71 5.88
CA THR A 244 3.36 -18.15 4.74
C THR A 244 2.19 -17.19 4.56
N SER A 245 1.92 -16.75 3.34
CA SER A 245 0.75 -15.91 3.04
C SER A 245 -0.06 -16.49 1.88
N ALA A 246 -1.37 -16.25 1.90
CA ALA A 246 -2.30 -16.69 0.87
C ALA A 246 -2.08 -15.97 -0.48
N ALA A 247 -1.66 -14.69 -0.43
CA ALA A 247 -1.51 -13.85 -1.61
C ALA A 247 -0.21 -13.04 -1.62
N LYS A 248 0.16 -12.52 -2.79
CA LYS A 248 1.24 -11.54 -2.98
C LYS A 248 0.89 -10.19 -2.38
N HIS A 249 1.89 -9.32 -2.25
CA HIS A 249 1.68 -7.93 -1.84
C HIS A 249 0.75 -7.12 -2.76
N ASP A 250 0.54 -7.54 -4.02
CA ASP A 250 -0.30 -6.89 -5.03
C ASP A 250 -1.58 -7.68 -5.37
N GLU A 251 -1.91 -8.70 -4.56
CA GLU A 251 -3.05 -9.58 -4.81
C GLU A 251 -3.99 -9.72 -3.63
N VAL A 252 -5.27 -9.89 -3.98
CA VAL A 252 -6.36 -10.18 -3.06
C VAL A 252 -6.33 -11.67 -2.74
N ALA A 253 -6.50 -12.01 -1.46
CA ALA A 253 -6.73 -13.40 -1.01
C ALA A 253 -8.22 -13.75 -1.11
N TYR A 254 -8.57 -14.99 -1.42
CA TYR A 254 -9.95 -15.44 -1.55
C TYR A 254 -10.48 -16.00 -0.22
N GLY A 255 -11.74 -15.64 0.04
CA GLY A 255 -12.60 -16.25 1.05
C GLY A 255 -13.79 -16.97 0.41
N TYR A 256 -14.39 -17.95 1.11
CA TYR A 256 -15.63 -18.58 0.67
C TYR A 256 -16.83 -17.62 0.77
N ASN A 257 -17.43 -17.25 -0.36
CA ASN A 257 -18.65 -16.46 -0.38
C ASN A 257 -19.88 -17.27 0.12
N GLU A 258 -20.75 -16.62 0.91
CA GLU A 258 -21.87 -17.17 1.71
C GLU A 258 -22.89 -18.04 0.95
N THR A 259 -22.89 -18.01 -0.38
CA THR A 259 -23.82 -18.78 -1.22
C THR A 259 -23.49 -20.28 -1.31
N SER A 260 -22.33 -20.70 -0.78
CA SER A 260 -21.88 -22.09 -0.78
C SER A 260 -22.49 -22.86 0.40
N VAL A 261 -23.32 -23.86 0.12
CA VAL A 261 -23.95 -24.72 1.13
C VAL A 261 -22.89 -25.34 2.07
N GLY A 262 -22.85 -24.84 3.31
CA GLY A 262 -21.92 -25.24 4.38
C GLY A 262 -20.71 -24.33 4.47
N VAL A 263 -20.64 -23.49 5.51
CA VAL A 263 -19.48 -22.63 5.80
C VAL A 263 -18.25 -23.52 5.98
N LYS A 264 -17.21 -23.29 5.18
CA LYS A 264 -15.97 -24.05 5.17
C LYS A 264 -14.81 -23.11 5.45
N VAL A 265 -13.80 -23.63 6.12
CA VAL A 265 -12.48 -23.01 6.23
C VAL A 265 -11.88 -22.88 4.83
N ASP A 266 -11.29 -21.73 4.51
CA ASP A 266 -10.67 -21.50 3.21
C ASP A 266 -9.58 -22.49 2.87
N PRO A 267 -9.36 -22.81 1.58
CA PRO A 267 -8.39 -23.82 1.18
C PRO A 267 -6.97 -23.53 1.70
N PHE A 268 -6.51 -22.28 1.68
CA PHE A 268 -5.24 -21.88 2.29
C PHE A 268 -5.18 -22.28 3.77
N SER A 269 -6.12 -21.76 4.57
CA SER A 269 -6.21 -22.00 6.01
C SER A 269 -6.34 -23.49 6.32
N ARG A 270 -7.09 -24.23 5.51
CA ARG A 270 -7.25 -25.69 5.63
C ARG A 270 -5.91 -26.40 5.50
N GLU A 271 -5.14 -26.14 4.45
CA GLU A 271 -3.85 -26.80 4.24
C GLU A 271 -2.83 -26.40 5.32
N VAL A 272 -2.83 -25.14 5.78
CA VAL A 272 -2.02 -24.68 6.92
C VAL A 272 -2.37 -25.48 8.17
N MET A 273 -3.64 -25.52 8.56
CA MET A 273 -4.11 -26.23 9.75
C MET A 273 -3.84 -27.73 9.66
N GLU A 274 -4.06 -28.37 8.51
CA GLU A 274 -3.78 -29.80 8.31
C GLU A 274 -2.28 -30.11 8.40
N GLY A 275 -1.43 -29.24 7.87
CA GLY A 275 0.02 -29.38 7.95
C GLY A 275 0.55 -29.23 9.38
N LEU A 276 0.11 -28.19 10.10
CA LEU A 276 0.39 -28.01 11.53
C LEU A 276 -0.11 -29.21 12.35
N LYS A 277 -1.33 -29.69 12.05
CA LYS A 277 -1.93 -30.86 12.71
C LYS A 277 -1.13 -32.14 12.45
N SER A 278 -0.52 -32.26 11.27
CA SER A 278 0.27 -33.42 10.88
C SER A 278 1.74 -33.35 11.34
N GLY A 279 2.15 -32.24 11.96
CA GLY A 279 3.54 -32.04 12.42
C GLY A 279 4.53 -31.80 11.27
N LYS A 280 4.04 -31.29 10.14
CA LYS A 280 4.88 -30.90 9.00
C LYS A 280 5.76 -29.70 9.38
N SER A 281 6.92 -29.60 8.74
CA SER A 281 7.76 -28.41 8.80
C SER A 281 7.12 -27.23 8.09
N ALA A 282 7.53 -26.01 8.43
CA ALA A 282 7.03 -24.80 7.81
C ALA A 282 7.17 -24.83 6.28
N LYS A 283 8.30 -25.34 5.76
CA LYS A 283 8.51 -25.51 4.32
C LYS A 283 7.52 -26.49 3.71
N GLU A 284 7.29 -27.63 4.34
CA GLU A 284 6.32 -28.62 3.86
C GLU A 284 4.91 -28.02 3.83
N ILE A 285 4.53 -27.24 4.85
CA ILE A 285 3.25 -26.52 4.89
C ILE A 285 3.15 -25.54 3.73
N GLY A 286 4.14 -24.65 3.56
CA GLY A 286 4.16 -23.69 2.46
C GLY A 286 4.02 -24.35 1.09
N ARG A 287 4.65 -25.52 0.89
CA ARG A 287 4.54 -26.29 -0.36
C ARG A 287 3.20 -26.96 -0.54
N ASP A 288 2.58 -27.47 0.52
CA ASP A 288 1.25 -28.07 0.42
C ASP A 288 0.19 -27.03 0.06
N VAL A 289 0.24 -25.87 0.71
CA VAL A 289 -0.64 -24.74 0.42
C VAL A 289 -0.49 -24.33 -1.04
N GLU A 290 0.73 -24.05 -1.51
CA GLU A 290 1.04 -23.70 -2.90
C GLU A 290 0.44 -24.72 -3.91
N ARG A 291 0.51 -26.00 -3.57
CA ARG A 291 0.12 -27.11 -4.44
C ARG A 291 -1.37 -27.41 -4.43
N ASN A 292 -2.01 -27.30 -3.29
CA ASN A 292 -3.31 -27.88 -3.02
C ASN A 292 -4.39 -26.83 -2.74
N ASP A 293 -4.02 -25.55 -2.65
CA ASP A 293 -4.99 -24.47 -2.66
C ASP A 293 -5.84 -24.54 -3.95
N ASP A 294 -7.15 -24.66 -3.73
CA ASP A 294 -8.16 -24.80 -4.78
C ASP A 294 -8.33 -23.50 -5.59
N TYR A 295 -7.79 -22.36 -5.10
CA TYR A 295 -7.76 -21.07 -5.79
C TYR A 295 -6.34 -20.66 -6.25
N GLY A 296 -5.34 -21.45 -5.89
CA GLY A 296 -3.94 -21.19 -6.22
C GLY A 296 -3.58 -21.37 -7.70
N VAL A 297 -2.33 -21.04 -8.05
CA VAL A 297 -1.80 -21.09 -9.42
C VAL A 297 -1.90 -22.44 -10.12
N TYR A 298 -1.97 -23.54 -9.38
CA TYR A 298 -2.09 -24.91 -9.92
C TYR A 298 -3.53 -25.44 -9.99
N ALA A 299 -4.53 -24.65 -9.55
CA ALA A 299 -5.92 -25.05 -9.57
C ALA A 299 -6.42 -25.33 -11.00
N LYS A 300 -7.14 -26.45 -11.16
CA LYS A 300 -7.78 -26.86 -12.41
C LYS A 300 -9.10 -26.12 -12.67
N GLY A 301 -9.75 -25.64 -11.60
CA GLY A 301 -10.98 -24.85 -11.67
C GLY A 301 -10.69 -23.37 -11.95
N ARG A 302 -11.61 -22.70 -12.65
CA ARG A 302 -11.78 -21.25 -12.55
C ARG A 302 -13.10 -21.03 -11.84
N TYR A 303 -13.18 -20.01 -11.00
CA TYR A 303 -14.44 -19.60 -10.38
C TYR A 303 -15.53 -19.46 -11.47
N SER A 304 -16.72 -20.00 -11.21
CA SER A 304 -17.90 -19.74 -12.03
C SER A 304 -18.72 -18.64 -11.37
N GLY A 305 -18.52 -17.39 -11.80
CA GLY A 305 -19.23 -16.21 -11.30
C GLY A 305 -18.73 -14.93 -11.96
N ASP A 306 -19.41 -13.82 -11.65
CA ASP A 306 -19.11 -12.46 -12.18
C ASP A 306 -17.86 -11.82 -11.56
N VAL A 307 -17.21 -12.47 -10.58
CA VAL A 307 -15.97 -12.01 -9.96
C VAL A 307 -14.78 -12.41 -10.83
N GLN A 308 -13.89 -11.46 -11.10
CA GLN A 308 -12.78 -11.58 -12.05
C GLN A 308 -11.90 -12.84 -11.84
N LYS A 309 -11.32 -13.29 -12.95
CA LYS A 309 -10.48 -14.50 -13.10
C LYS A 309 -9.08 -14.38 -12.47
N SER A 310 -8.91 -13.78 -11.31
CA SER A 310 -7.62 -13.81 -10.60
C SER A 310 -7.36 -15.21 -10.02
N ARG A 311 -6.09 -15.51 -9.75
CA ARG A 311 -5.62 -16.69 -9.03
C ARG A 311 -4.80 -16.16 -7.87
N GLU A 312 -4.90 -16.81 -6.71
CA GLU A 312 -4.00 -16.49 -5.60
C GLU A 312 -2.61 -17.06 -5.84
N HIS A 313 -1.59 -16.28 -5.51
CA HIS A 313 -0.20 -16.71 -5.53
C HIS A 313 0.30 -16.74 -4.09
N VAL A 314 0.13 -17.90 -3.46
CA VAL A 314 0.67 -18.23 -2.14
C VAL A 314 2.15 -17.85 -2.05
N GLN A 315 2.54 -17.26 -0.93
CA GLN A 315 3.87 -16.80 -0.61
C GLN A 315 4.47 -17.61 0.53
N TYR A 316 5.78 -17.87 0.47
CA TYR A 316 6.52 -18.47 1.57
C TYR A 316 7.95 -17.97 1.58
N ALA A 317 8.39 -17.54 2.76
CA ALA A 317 9.78 -17.23 3.02
C ALA A 317 10.17 -17.67 4.43
N SER A 318 11.47 -17.85 4.64
CA SER A 318 12.04 -18.22 5.93
C SER A 318 13.41 -17.58 6.10
N GLU A 319 13.78 -17.37 7.37
CA GLU A 319 15.09 -16.90 7.81
C GLU A 319 15.69 -17.91 8.80
N GLY A 320 17.02 -17.96 8.90
CA GLY A 320 17.72 -18.95 9.73
C GLY A 320 17.44 -20.39 9.30
N ASP A 321 17.17 -21.28 10.25
CA ASP A 321 16.69 -22.65 9.99
C ASP A 321 15.14 -22.75 9.99
N GLY A 322 14.44 -21.63 9.72
CA GLY A 322 12.99 -21.51 9.68
C GLY A 322 12.28 -22.58 8.84
N ASP A 323 12.88 -22.99 7.73
CA ASP A 323 12.42 -24.10 6.86
C ASP A 323 12.11 -25.39 7.63
N LYS A 324 12.85 -25.66 8.71
CA LYS A 324 12.78 -26.91 9.50
C LYS A 324 11.85 -26.81 10.71
N VAL A 325 11.40 -25.60 11.05
CA VAL A 325 10.56 -25.34 12.23
C VAL A 325 9.24 -26.11 12.12
N ARG A 326 8.78 -26.66 13.24
CA ARG A 326 7.48 -27.34 13.37
C ARG A 326 6.74 -26.81 14.59
N LEU A 327 5.42 -26.92 14.59
CA LEU A 327 4.62 -26.58 15.76
C LEU A 327 5.06 -27.38 17.00
N GLY A 328 5.45 -26.68 18.05
CA GLY A 328 5.97 -27.22 19.31
C GLY A 328 7.42 -27.71 19.27
N LYS A 329 8.18 -27.47 18.19
CA LYS A 329 9.57 -27.92 18.05
C LYS A 329 10.50 -26.81 17.57
N LYS A 330 11.76 -26.91 17.97
CA LYS A 330 12.88 -26.15 17.40
C LYS A 330 13.26 -26.69 16.02
N ALA A 331 14.05 -25.92 15.27
CA ALA A 331 14.53 -26.33 13.95
C ALA A 331 15.40 -27.60 13.97
N ASP A 332 16.09 -27.86 15.09
CA ASP A 332 16.85 -29.09 15.33
C ASP A 332 15.96 -30.31 15.70
N GLY A 333 14.66 -30.12 15.84
CA GLY A 333 13.67 -31.14 16.20
C GLY A 333 13.47 -31.37 17.70
N SER A 334 14.21 -30.67 18.56
CA SER A 334 13.98 -30.68 20.01
C SER A 334 12.69 -29.93 20.39
N ASP A 335 12.16 -30.19 21.59
CA ASP A 335 10.97 -29.50 22.10
C ASP A 335 11.27 -28.03 22.45
N VAL A 336 10.32 -27.14 22.17
CA VAL A 336 10.30 -25.79 22.74
C VAL A 336 9.82 -25.86 24.19
N ARG A 337 10.25 -24.91 25.02
CA ARG A 337 9.90 -24.88 26.45
C ARG A 337 8.42 -24.61 26.67
N SER A 338 7.86 -23.68 25.90
CA SER A 338 6.43 -23.36 25.83
C SER A 338 6.11 -22.79 24.44
N LYS A 339 4.82 -22.67 24.15
CA LYS A 339 4.30 -22.18 22.88
C LYS A 339 3.28 -21.10 23.18
N HIS A 340 3.28 -20.05 22.40
CA HIS A 340 2.34 -18.95 22.50
C HIS A 340 1.75 -18.66 21.13
N ALA A 341 0.50 -18.21 21.09
CA ALA A 341 -0.18 -17.90 19.86
C ALA A 341 -0.92 -16.56 19.93
N ILE A 342 -0.90 -15.83 18.82
CA ILE A 342 -1.78 -14.69 18.57
C ILE A 342 -2.63 -15.03 17.35
N VAL A 343 -3.94 -14.96 17.51
CA VAL A 343 -4.92 -15.08 16.42
C VAL A 343 -5.58 -13.72 16.27
N PHE A 344 -5.39 -13.07 15.12
CA PHE A 344 -5.89 -11.72 14.87
C PHE A 344 -6.87 -11.70 13.70
N ALA A 345 -8.02 -11.06 13.90
CA ALA A 345 -8.97 -10.69 12.86
C ALA A 345 -9.43 -9.24 13.09
N GLY A 346 -9.25 -8.37 12.10
CA GLY A 346 -9.56 -6.94 12.22
C GLY A 346 -11.04 -6.71 12.49
N ASP A 347 -11.84 -6.87 11.46
CA ASP A 347 -13.29 -6.77 11.50
C ASP A 347 -13.95 -7.92 10.71
N PRO A 348 -13.98 -9.14 11.27
CA PRO A 348 -14.51 -10.33 10.60
C PRO A 348 -16.02 -10.18 10.31
N ASP A 349 -16.32 -9.64 9.13
CA ASP A 349 -17.64 -9.17 8.72
C ASP A 349 -18.60 -10.31 8.34
N ASP A 350 -18.05 -11.45 7.94
CA ASP A 350 -18.82 -12.58 7.43
C ASP A 350 -18.62 -13.86 8.26
N THR A 351 -19.52 -14.83 8.06
CA THR A 351 -19.51 -16.08 8.85
C THR A 351 -18.26 -16.95 8.58
N TYR A 352 -17.63 -16.78 7.41
CA TYR A 352 -16.45 -17.55 7.06
C TYR A 352 -15.22 -17.09 7.85
N ASP A 353 -15.00 -15.78 8.04
CA ASP A 353 -13.87 -15.24 8.83
C ASP A 353 -13.88 -15.82 10.27
N TRP A 354 -15.06 -15.83 10.89
CA TRP A 354 -15.25 -16.45 12.21
C TRP A 354 -15.01 -17.96 12.22
N THR A 355 -15.28 -18.63 11.11
CA THR A 355 -14.99 -20.07 10.95
C THR A 355 -13.48 -20.32 10.86
N GLU A 356 -12.73 -19.41 10.24
CA GLU A 356 -11.27 -19.46 10.20
C GLU A 356 -10.64 -19.24 11.57
N VAL A 357 -11.01 -18.16 12.25
CA VAL A 357 -10.55 -17.84 13.62
C VAL A 357 -10.81 -19.03 14.54
N LYS A 358 -12.06 -19.52 14.57
CA LYS A 358 -12.42 -20.66 15.41
C LYS A 358 -11.67 -21.94 15.02
N GLY A 359 -11.57 -22.22 13.73
CA GLY A 359 -10.89 -23.41 13.22
C GLY A 359 -9.41 -23.43 13.63
N PHE A 360 -8.74 -22.29 13.55
CA PHE A 360 -7.33 -22.17 13.93
C PHE A 360 -7.15 -22.31 15.45
N VAL A 361 -7.99 -21.67 16.26
CA VAL A 361 -7.98 -21.82 17.73
C VAL A 361 -8.21 -23.28 18.14
N ASP A 362 -9.21 -23.95 17.56
CA ASP A 362 -9.49 -25.36 17.84
C ASP A 362 -8.31 -26.27 17.44
N MET A 363 -7.62 -25.94 16.33
CA MET A 363 -6.42 -26.63 15.88
C MET A 363 -5.28 -26.47 16.89
N LEU A 364 -5.00 -25.24 17.38
CA LEU A 364 -3.99 -24.98 18.40
C LEU A 364 -4.30 -25.74 19.69
N LYS A 365 -5.54 -25.70 20.17
CA LYS A 365 -5.99 -26.47 21.35
C LYS A 365 -5.80 -27.97 21.17
N SER A 366 -6.05 -28.51 19.98
CA SER A 366 -5.78 -29.92 19.65
C SER A 366 -4.29 -30.28 19.71
N LYS A 367 -3.40 -29.28 19.72
CA LYS A 367 -1.94 -29.37 19.85
C LYS A 367 -1.43 -28.96 21.23
N GLY A 368 -2.33 -28.91 22.21
CA GLY A 368 -1.99 -28.70 23.61
C GLY A 368 -1.50 -27.29 23.89
N PHE A 369 -2.11 -26.29 23.26
CA PHE A 369 -2.14 -24.92 23.76
C PHE A 369 -3.28 -24.82 24.78
N SER A 370 -3.07 -24.17 25.92
CA SER A 370 -4.12 -23.78 26.84
C SER A 370 -4.78 -22.46 26.41
N ASP A 371 -5.82 -22.02 27.12
CA ASP A 371 -6.43 -20.71 26.86
C ASP A 371 -5.45 -19.57 27.16
N GLU A 372 -4.57 -19.72 28.16
CA GLU A 372 -3.57 -18.72 28.52
C GLU A 372 -2.39 -18.64 27.54
N ASP A 373 -2.21 -19.66 26.71
CA ASP A 373 -1.20 -19.72 25.65
C ASP A 373 -1.67 -19.04 24.35
N ILE A 374 -2.97 -18.73 24.22
CA ILE A 374 -3.58 -18.19 22.99
C ILE A 374 -4.20 -16.84 23.32
N VAL A 375 -3.83 -15.79 22.57
CA VAL A 375 -4.54 -14.51 22.58
C VAL A 375 -5.32 -14.37 21.29
N VAL A 376 -6.65 -14.27 21.39
CA VAL A 376 -7.55 -14.09 20.24
C VAL A 376 -8.06 -12.66 20.24
N LEU A 377 -7.69 -11.91 19.22
CA LEU A 377 -8.12 -10.53 19.00
C LEU A 377 -9.02 -10.49 17.78
N ALA A 378 -10.28 -10.12 17.96
CA ALA A 378 -11.26 -10.08 16.87
C ALA A 378 -12.19 -8.89 17.00
N GLY A 379 -12.45 -8.19 15.90
CA GLY A 379 -13.57 -7.26 15.80
C GLY A 379 -14.91 -7.97 16.02
N SER A 380 -15.98 -7.21 16.25
CA SER A 380 -17.32 -7.81 16.37
C SER A 380 -17.92 -8.17 15.00
N GLY A 381 -17.47 -7.52 13.91
CA GLY A 381 -18.10 -7.63 12.61
C GLY A 381 -19.62 -7.50 12.71
N ARG A 382 -20.34 -8.37 12.00
CA ARG A 382 -21.82 -8.51 12.08
C ARG A 382 -22.33 -9.46 13.16
N SER A 383 -21.46 -10.02 14.00
CA SER A 383 -21.80 -11.06 14.97
C SER A 383 -21.69 -10.58 16.43
N SER A 384 -22.28 -11.34 17.36
CA SER A 384 -22.02 -11.13 18.80
C SER A 384 -20.62 -11.62 19.16
N VAL A 385 -19.93 -10.91 20.07
CA VAL A 385 -18.59 -11.30 20.56
C VAL A 385 -18.58 -12.75 21.04
N ASN A 386 -17.71 -13.56 20.43
CA ASN A 386 -17.59 -14.98 20.76
C ASN A 386 -16.82 -15.16 22.09
N SER A 387 -17.17 -16.18 22.88
CA SER A 387 -16.59 -16.41 24.21
C SER A 387 -15.10 -16.78 24.23
N TYR A 388 -14.50 -17.01 23.06
CA TYR A 388 -13.08 -17.32 22.89
C TYR A 388 -12.26 -16.12 22.41
N VAL A 389 -12.86 -14.94 22.31
CA VAL A 389 -12.21 -13.68 21.94
C VAL A 389 -11.79 -12.95 23.22
N ASP A 390 -10.51 -12.64 23.34
CA ASP A 390 -9.90 -12.02 24.52
C ASP A 390 -9.92 -10.49 24.45
N GLY A 391 -9.96 -9.93 23.24
CA GLY A 391 -9.96 -8.48 23.04
C GLY A 391 -10.38 -8.07 21.63
N PRO A 392 -10.57 -6.75 21.39
CA PRO A 392 -10.99 -6.25 20.10
C PRO A 392 -9.86 -6.38 19.05
N GLY A 393 -10.23 -6.52 17.77
CA GLY A 393 -9.31 -6.56 16.63
C GLY A 393 -8.71 -5.19 16.27
N THR A 394 -8.12 -4.49 17.25
CA THR A 394 -7.53 -3.15 17.07
C THR A 394 -6.01 -3.18 17.13
N LYS A 395 -5.37 -2.15 16.55
CA LYS A 395 -3.92 -1.94 16.63
C LYS A 395 -3.40 -1.97 18.07
N GLN A 396 -4.05 -1.23 18.97
CA GLN A 396 -3.69 -1.16 20.38
C GLN A 396 -3.78 -2.51 21.09
N ALA A 397 -4.83 -3.29 20.80
CA ALA A 397 -4.99 -4.61 21.40
C ALA A 397 -3.89 -5.56 20.95
N LEU A 398 -3.51 -5.53 19.66
CA LEU A 398 -2.40 -6.33 19.15
C LEU A 398 -1.07 -5.91 19.78
N TRP A 399 -0.83 -4.60 19.91
CA TRP A 399 0.36 -4.08 20.56
C TRP A 399 0.44 -4.51 22.04
N ASN A 400 -0.67 -4.38 22.79
CA ASN A 400 -0.75 -4.82 24.17
C ASN A 400 -0.49 -6.33 24.28
N ALA A 401 -1.08 -7.14 23.41
CA ALA A 401 -0.89 -8.59 23.40
C ALA A 401 0.58 -8.97 23.15
N ILE A 402 1.24 -8.36 22.16
CA ILE A 402 2.66 -8.61 21.86
C ILE A 402 3.55 -8.16 23.03
N ARG A 403 3.27 -6.98 23.61
CA ARG A 403 4.01 -6.45 24.76
C ARG A 403 3.82 -7.34 26.00
N GLU A 404 2.61 -7.75 26.33
CA GLU A 404 2.36 -8.62 27.48
C GLU A 404 2.99 -10.00 27.27
N LEU A 405 2.94 -10.51 26.04
CA LEU A 405 3.59 -11.73 25.66
C LEU A 405 5.11 -11.65 25.82
N SER A 406 5.73 -10.50 25.56
CA SER A 406 7.15 -10.26 25.80
C SER A 406 7.58 -10.54 27.25
N GLY A 407 6.68 -10.35 28.21
CA GLY A 407 6.93 -10.64 29.63
C GLY A 407 6.92 -12.14 29.95
N LYS A 408 6.28 -12.95 29.09
CA LYS A 408 6.17 -14.40 29.22
C LYS A 408 7.22 -15.12 28.36
N MET A 409 7.56 -14.56 27.20
CA MET A 409 8.44 -15.17 26.20
C MET A 409 9.93 -15.06 26.51
N ASN A 410 10.67 -16.10 26.11
CA ASN A 410 12.12 -16.20 26.25
C ASN A 410 12.72 -16.99 25.06
N LYS A 411 14.06 -16.98 24.93
CA LYS A 411 14.85 -17.64 23.85
C LYS A 411 14.55 -19.11 23.51
N ASP A 412 13.82 -19.82 24.36
CA ASP A 412 13.52 -21.25 24.20
C ASP A 412 12.03 -21.51 23.87
N GLU A 413 11.26 -20.46 23.56
CA GLU A 413 9.81 -20.50 23.37
C GLU A 413 9.40 -20.17 21.94
N GLN A 414 8.28 -20.76 21.47
CA GLN A 414 7.76 -20.55 20.12
C GLN A 414 6.61 -19.56 20.11
N LEU A 415 6.57 -18.69 19.11
CA LEU A 415 5.43 -17.84 18.79
C LEU A 415 4.77 -18.30 17.48
N VAL A 416 3.45 -18.43 17.49
CA VAL A 416 2.62 -18.65 16.30
C VAL A 416 1.70 -17.45 16.11
N ILE A 417 1.69 -16.86 14.93
CA ILE A 417 0.77 -15.76 14.60
C ILE A 417 -0.07 -16.19 13.41
N PHE A 418 -1.39 -16.07 13.54
CA PHE A 418 -2.34 -16.26 12.45
C PHE A 418 -3.17 -14.99 12.31
N VAL A 419 -3.09 -14.38 11.12
CA VAL A 419 -3.85 -13.18 10.77
C VAL A 419 -4.82 -13.55 9.65
N THR A 420 -6.07 -13.20 9.84
CA THR A 420 -7.18 -13.47 8.91
C THR A 420 -8.08 -12.22 8.84
N ASP A 421 -8.97 -12.11 7.85
CA ASP A 421 -9.83 -10.93 7.53
C ASP A 421 -9.23 -10.04 6.42
N HIS A 422 -9.47 -8.72 6.46
CA HIS A 422 -9.09 -7.78 5.42
C HIS A 422 -7.60 -7.42 5.48
N GLY A 423 -7.05 -7.08 4.32
CA GLY A 423 -5.73 -6.47 4.19
C GLY A 423 -5.79 -5.32 3.19
N ASN A 424 -4.90 -4.34 3.34
CA ASN A 424 -4.82 -3.21 2.42
C ASN A 424 -3.44 -3.09 1.77
N LEU A 425 -3.38 -2.42 0.62
CA LEU A 425 -2.16 -2.05 -0.08
C LEU A 425 -2.15 -0.55 -0.35
N GLU A 426 -1.12 0.14 0.12
CA GLU A 426 -0.95 1.58 0.00
C GLU A 426 0.43 1.92 -0.60
N THR A 427 0.67 3.19 -0.93
CA THR A 427 2.03 3.67 -1.18
C THR A 427 2.73 3.94 0.15
N THR A 428 4.03 3.71 0.23
CA THR A 428 4.81 3.92 1.46
C THR A 428 4.68 5.34 1.98
N ASP A 429 4.69 6.35 1.09
CA ASP A 429 4.50 7.75 1.51
C ASP A 429 3.12 7.99 2.14
N ARG A 430 2.06 7.35 1.60
CA ARG A 430 0.70 7.46 2.14
C ARG A 430 0.55 6.65 3.42
N ALA A 431 1.18 5.49 3.50
CA ALA A 431 1.24 4.68 4.71
C ALA A 431 1.99 5.41 5.82
N LEU A 432 3.09 6.07 5.50
CA LEU A 432 3.87 6.89 6.44
C LEU A 432 3.12 8.16 6.84
N ASP A 433 2.48 8.85 5.89
CA ASP A 433 1.62 10.01 6.20
C ASP A 433 0.45 9.60 7.09
N ARG A 434 -0.20 8.47 6.78
CA ARG A 434 -1.24 7.88 7.63
C ARG A 434 -0.73 7.32 8.94
N LEU A 435 0.55 6.95 9.04
CA LEU A 435 1.21 6.53 10.28
C LEU A 435 1.52 7.74 11.17
N ILE A 436 2.10 8.78 10.57
CA ILE A 436 2.48 10.04 11.23
C ILE A 436 1.21 10.76 11.70
N ASN A 437 0.21 10.80 10.84
CA ASN A 437 -1.12 11.30 11.15
C ASN A 437 -2.03 10.18 11.68
N ASP A 438 -1.48 9.00 12.00
CA ASP A 438 -2.27 7.86 12.49
C ASP A 438 -2.79 8.26 13.83
N PRO A 439 -4.10 8.27 14.00
CA PRO A 439 -4.64 8.28 15.32
C PRO A 439 -4.29 6.95 16.00
N VAL A 440 -3.14 6.85 16.66
CA VAL A 440 -3.10 6.18 17.97
C VAL A 440 -3.81 7.09 18.96
N LYS A 441 -5.06 7.43 18.64
CA LYS A 441 -5.96 8.24 19.42
C LYS A 441 -6.69 7.30 20.34
N GLN A 442 -6.40 7.45 21.62
CA GLN A 442 -7.13 6.73 22.65
C GLN A 442 -8.32 7.58 23.09
N PRO A 443 -9.58 7.10 22.97
CA PRO A 443 -10.66 7.70 23.76
C PRO A 443 -10.29 7.54 25.24
N ILE A 444 -10.14 8.65 25.95
CA ILE A 444 -9.92 8.61 27.40
C ILE A 444 -11.21 8.07 28.03
N PRO A 445 -11.17 6.95 28.78
CA PRO A 445 -12.39 6.22 29.09
C PRO A 445 -13.31 6.99 30.05
N PRO A 446 -14.63 7.03 29.79
CA PRO A 446 -15.59 7.11 30.88
C PRO A 446 -15.58 5.79 31.65
N ARG A 447 -15.24 5.81 32.94
CA ARG A 447 -15.68 4.75 33.86
C ARG A 447 -17.15 4.98 34.17
N ASN A 448 -18.02 4.69 33.21
CA ASN A 448 -19.43 4.47 33.51
C ASN A 448 -20.00 3.46 32.52
N GLU A 449 -20.47 2.32 33.02
CA GLU A 449 -21.03 1.22 32.24
C GLU A 449 -22.32 1.60 31.46
N GLU A 450 -22.78 2.85 31.59
CA GLU A 450 -24.03 3.37 31.01
C GLU A 450 -23.85 4.13 29.68
N LEU A 451 -22.63 4.43 29.21
CA LEU A 451 -22.40 5.24 28.00
C LEU A 451 -21.70 4.42 26.90
N GLY A 452 -22.48 3.87 25.98
CA GLY A 452 -22.07 2.82 25.03
C GLY A 452 -21.10 3.20 23.90
N ASP A 453 -20.80 4.48 23.68
CA ASP A 453 -20.13 4.93 22.44
C ASP A 453 -18.87 5.81 22.64
N GLY A 454 -18.31 5.89 23.85
CA GLY A 454 -17.05 6.61 24.09
C GLY A 454 -17.10 8.13 23.91
N ARG A 455 -18.29 8.73 23.98
CA ARG A 455 -18.54 10.19 23.86
C ARG A 455 -18.73 10.84 25.23
N TRP A 456 -18.19 12.04 25.39
CA TRP A 456 -18.38 12.91 26.54
C TRP A 456 -19.57 13.82 26.31
N VAL A 457 -20.66 13.57 27.05
CA VAL A 457 -21.89 14.34 26.94
C VAL A 457 -21.83 15.53 27.89
N LEU A 458 -21.94 16.75 27.35
CA LEU A 458 -22.12 17.97 28.12
C LEU A 458 -23.62 18.30 28.16
N ASP A 459 -24.13 18.62 29.35
CA ASP A 459 -25.53 19.04 29.49
C ASP A 459 -25.75 20.45 28.96
N GLU A 460 -27.02 20.77 28.64
CA GLU A 460 -27.39 22.08 28.10
C GLU A 460 -27.04 23.22 29.07
N GLU A 461 -27.11 23.00 30.39
CA GLU A 461 -26.79 24.00 31.40
C GLU A 461 -25.29 24.36 31.38
N PHE A 462 -24.41 23.37 31.21
CA PHE A 462 -22.97 23.56 31.06
C PHE A 462 -22.63 24.33 29.78
N LEU A 463 -23.28 24.01 28.66
CA LEU A 463 -23.11 24.70 27.38
C LEU A 463 -23.64 26.14 27.41
N GLU A 464 -24.71 26.39 28.17
CA GLU A 464 -25.22 27.74 28.41
C GLU A 464 -24.23 28.57 29.24
N ILE A 465 -23.64 28.00 30.30
CA ILE A 465 -22.65 28.68 31.15
C ILE A 465 -21.37 29.04 30.36
N LEU A 466 -20.92 28.17 29.45
CA LEU A 466 -19.79 28.47 28.54
C LEU A 466 -20.05 29.77 27.76
N ASN A 467 -21.26 29.92 27.21
CA ASN A 467 -21.64 31.08 26.40
C ASN A 467 -21.90 32.38 27.20
N GLU A 468 -21.98 32.32 28.53
CA GLU A 468 -22.30 33.48 29.38
C GLU A 468 -21.06 34.22 29.90
N THR A 469 -19.87 33.60 29.90
CA THR A 469 -18.68 34.19 30.53
C THR A 469 -17.72 34.82 29.53
N ASP A 470 -17.96 36.10 29.20
CA ASP A 470 -17.02 36.91 28.40
C ASP A 470 -15.60 36.90 29.01
N GLY A 471 -14.65 36.26 28.31
CA GLY A 471 -13.22 36.31 28.61
C GLY A 471 -12.65 35.16 29.45
N ASN A 472 -13.40 34.08 29.67
CA ASN A 472 -12.84 32.82 30.15
C ASN A 472 -12.31 31.99 28.97
N ILE A 473 -11.33 31.13 29.24
CA ILE A 473 -10.84 30.14 28.27
C ILE A 473 -11.19 28.77 28.85
N PRO A 474 -12.15 28.03 28.28
CA PRO A 474 -12.42 26.68 28.72
C PRO A 474 -11.18 25.81 28.53
N TYR A 475 -11.06 24.75 29.32
CA TYR A 475 -9.92 23.85 29.21
C TYR A 475 -10.31 22.41 29.54
N ILE A 476 -9.53 21.49 28.99
CA ILE A 476 -9.53 20.08 29.37
C ILE A 476 -8.31 19.85 30.26
N SER A 477 -8.53 19.32 31.45
CA SER A 477 -7.47 18.96 32.40
C SER A 477 -7.41 17.45 32.56
N LEU A 478 -6.22 16.88 32.48
CA LEU A 478 -5.94 15.47 32.69
C LEU A 478 -5.09 15.26 33.94
N MET A 479 -5.50 14.34 34.82
CA MET A 479 -4.65 13.87 35.91
C MET A 479 -3.89 12.63 35.44
N VAL A 480 -2.59 12.77 35.26
CA VAL A 480 -1.70 11.77 34.67
C VAL A 480 -0.73 11.22 35.71
N THR A 481 -0.61 9.91 35.80
CA THR A 481 0.34 9.21 36.67
C THR A 481 1.39 8.49 35.80
N PRO A 482 2.60 9.06 35.65
CA PRO A 482 3.72 8.38 35.00
C PRO A 482 4.23 7.21 35.84
N LEU A 483 4.93 6.24 35.22
CA LEU A 483 5.60 5.18 35.98
C LEU A 483 6.67 5.74 36.95
N PRO A 484 6.91 5.10 38.11
CA PRO A 484 7.86 5.56 39.13
C PRO A 484 9.29 5.84 38.63
N GLU A 485 9.69 5.19 37.53
CA GLU A 485 11.01 5.31 36.91
C GLU A 485 11.20 6.65 36.15
N VAL A 486 10.10 7.33 35.82
CA VAL A 486 10.04 8.64 35.14
C VAL A 486 9.97 9.81 36.12
N VAL A 487 9.70 9.53 37.40
CA VAL A 487 9.43 10.54 38.44
C VAL A 487 10.72 11.22 38.90
N ALA A 488 11.25 12.09 38.04
CA ALA A 488 12.19 13.15 38.37
C ALA A 488 11.65 14.44 37.73
N GLU A 489 11.49 15.52 38.50
CA GLU A 489 10.73 16.72 38.10
C GLU A 489 11.08 17.27 36.70
N ASN A 490 12.36 17.28 36.32
CA ASN A 490 12.78 17.82 35.02
C ASN A 490 12.49 16.90 33.82
N LEU A 491 12.28 15.59 34.03
CA LEU A 491 12.00 14.63 32.96
C LEU A 491 10.50 14.46 32.73
N THR A 492 9.68 14.64 33.77
CA THR A 492 8.23 14.47 33.65
C THR A 492 7.58 15.59 32.85
N SER A 493 7.99 16.85 33.03
CA SER A 493 7.44 17.96 32.24
C SER A 493 7.86 17.90 30.77
N GLU A 494 9.09 17.45 30.48
CA GLU A 494 9.53 17.17 29.11
C GLU A 494 8.71 16.03 28.51
N PHE A 495 8.54 14.92 29.24
CA PHE A 495 7.73 13.79 28.80
C PHE A 495 6.25 14.16 28.54
N LEU A 496 5.60 14.86 29.48
CA LEU A 496 4.19 15.23 29.35
C LEU A 496 3.97 16.38 28.35
N GLY A 497 5.00 17.17 28.05
CA GLY A 497 4.96 18.21 27.02
C GLY A 497 4.86 17.66 25.59
N HIS A 498 5.09 16.36 25.42
CA HIS A 498 4.94 15.63 24.17
C HIS A 498 3.54 14.99 23.99
N LEU A 499 2.61 15.24 24.93
CA LEU A 499 1.22 14.80 24.82
C LEU A 499 0.40 15.82 24.03
N THR A 500 -0.25 15.36 22.97
CA THR A 500 -1.19 16.19 22.21
C THR A 500 -2.61 15.66 22.39
N LEU A 501 -3.57 16.54 22.69
CA LEU A 501 -4.98 16.19 22.85
C LEU A 501 -5.77 16.56 21.59
N TYR A 502 -6.70 15.70 21.18
CA TYR A 502 -7.64 15.99 20.10
C TYR A 502 -9.06 16.09 20.67
N LEU A 503 -9.68 17.27 20.53
CA LEU A 503 -11.08 17.51 20.86
C LEU A 503 -11.89 17.57 19.55
N ASN A 504 -12.78 16.61 19.35
CA ASN A 504 -13.61 16.52 18.13
C ASN A 504 -12.78 16.56 16.82
N GLY A 505 -11.56 16.03 16.88
CA GLY A 505 -10.61 16.04 15.77
C GLY A 505 -9.67 17.25 15.70
N PHE A 506 -9.86 18.26 16.54
CA PHE A 506 -9.01 19.46 16.60
C PHE A 506 -7.91 19.32 17.64
N GLU A 507 -6.70 19.68 17.25
CA GLU A 507 -5.48 19.54 18.04
C GLU A 507 -5.38 20.61 19.13
N LEU A 508 -5.05 20.19 20.34
CA LEU A 508 -4.83 21.02 21.52
C LEU A 508 -3.51 20.59 22.17
N GLU A 509 -2.64 21.56 22.39
CA GLU A 509 -1.33 21.37 23.01
C GLU A 509 -1.38 21.62 24.52
N PRO A 510 -0.52 20.94 25.31
CA PRO A 510 -0.49 21.11 26.76
C PRO A 510 0.16 22.45 27.08
N GLU A 511 -0.55 23.32 27.80
CA GLU A 511 -0.03 24.63 28.20
C GLU A 511 0.48 24.62 29.65
N ILE A 512 -0.13 23.83 30.52
CA ILE A 512 0.23 23.73 31.93
C ILE A 512 0.48 22.27 32.29
N ILE A 513 1.62 21.99 32.94
CA ILE A 513 1.96 20.68 33.50
C ILE A 513 2.41 20.91 34.95
N GLU A 514 1.61 20.47 35.91
CA GLU A 514 1.87 20.74 37.33
C GLU A 514 1.76 19.47 38.19
N PRO A 515 2.66 19.25 39.16
CA PRO A 515 2.54 18.15 40.10
C PRO A 515 1.38 18.38 41.08
N VAL A 516 0.56 17.35 41.28
CA VAL A 516 -0.57 17.33 42.22
C VAL A 516 -0.19 16.50 43.44
N TYR A 517 -0.21 17.15 44.60
CA TYR A 517 0.01 16.53 45.90
C TYR A 517 -1.33 16.50 46.66
N ALA A 518 -1.81 15.32 47.05
CA ALA A 518 -3.03 15.21 47.83
C ALA A 518 -2.83 15.82 49.22
N LEU A 519 -3.89 16.46 49.71
CA LEU A 519 -3.96 16.97 51.07
C LEU A 519 -4.43 15.86 52.03
N ASP A 520 -3.72 14.74 52.05
CA ASP A 520 -3.97 13.64 53.00
C ASP A 520 -2.98 13.70 54.19
N GLU A 521 -2.93 12.66 55.02
CA GLU A 521 -2.07 12.64 56.21
C GLU A 521 -0.55 12.60 55.88
N ILE A 522 -0.16 12.34 54.62
CA ILE A 522 1.21 12.23 54.13
C ILE A 522 1.32 12.99 52.79
N PRO A 523 1.85 14.23 52.75
CA PRO A 523 2.00 14.96 51.49
C PRO A 523 2.99 14.25 50.56
N ASP A 524 2.50 13.48 49.60
CA ASP A 524 3.25 12.87 48.51
C ASP A 524 2.65 13.21 47.13
N LEU A 525 3.40 12.90 46.07
CA LEU A 525 3.03 13.22 44.70
C LEU A 525 2.07 12.13 44.19
N ASP A 526 0.83 12.51 43.90
CA ASP A 526 -0.20 11.57 43.45
C ASP A 526 -0.31 11.50 41.92
N ALA A 527 -0.19 12.65 41.25
CA ALA A 527 -0.34 12.76 39.80
C ALA A 527 0.32 14.06 39.28
N PHE A 528 0.29 14.24 37.96
CA PHE A 528 0.53 15.51 37.28
C PHE A 528 -0.76 15.96 36.60
N GLU A 529 -1.14 17.20 36.79
CA GLU A 529 -2.20 17.84 36.03
C GLU A 529 -1.62 18.37 34.71
N VAL A 530 -2.22 17.98 33.58
CA VAL A 530 -1.89 18.47 32.24
C VAL A 530 -3.10 19.20 31.68
N VAL A 531 -2.96 20.49 31.38
CA VAL A 531 -4.05 21.37 30.96
C VAL A 531 -3.93 21.73 29.48
N PHE A 532 -5.03 21.53 28.76
CA PHE A 532 -5.22 21.80 27.35
C PHE A 532 -6.29 22.90 27.20
N PRO A 533 -5.91 24.17 27.02
CA PRO A 533 -6.86 25.25 26.79
C PRO A 533 -7.59 25.08 25.45
N VAL A 534 -8.90 25.34 25.48
CA VAL A 534 -9.80 25.31 24.33
C VAL A 534 -10.08 26.76 23.93
N TYR A 535 -9.23 27.29 23.05
CA TYR A 535 -9.31 28.69 22.60
C TYR A 535 -10.49 28.97 21.67
N ASP A 536 -10.98 27.94 20.98
CA ASP A 536 -12.17 27.99 20.14
C ASP A 536 -13.29 27.22 20.84
N GLU A 537 -14.18 27.95 21.51
CA GLU A 537 -15.28 27.36 22.30
C GLU A 537 -16.29 26.60 21.44
N GLU A 538 -16.36 26.88 20.12
CA GLU A 538 -17.22 26.15 19.18
C GLU A 538 -16.83 24.67 19.05
N LEU A 539 -15.63 24.31 19.50
CA LEU A 539 -15.16 22.92 19.56
C LEU A 539 -15.89 22.09 20.61
N LEU A 540 -16.55 22.70 21.60
CA LEU A 540 -17.30 21.99 22.64
C LEU A 540 -18.78 21.88 22.25
N GLY A 541 -19.22 20.64 21.99
CA GLY A 541 -20.61 20.32 21.68
C GLY A 541 -21.33 19.58 22.80
N SER A 542 -22.59 19.20 22.56
CA SER A 542 -23.34 18.31 23.46
C SER A 542 -22.77 16.89 23.52
N GLU A 543 -22.03 16.47 22.49
CA GLU A 543 -21.29 15.22 22.45
C GLU A 543 -19.87 15.52 21.98
N ASN A 544 -18.87 15.10 22.76
CA ASN A 544 -17.47 15.36 22.47
C ASN A 544 -16.68 14.06 22.42
N ILE A 545 -15.79 13.96 21.45
CA ILE A 545 -14.77 12.92 21.36
C ILE A 545 -13.47 13.54 21.82
N ILE A 546 -12.84 12.94 22.84
CA ILE A 546 -11.56 13.39 23.38
C ILE A 546 -10.55 12.26 23.24
N GLU A 547 -9.45 12.57 22.59
CA GLU A 547 -8.43 11.63 22.16
C GLU A 547 -7.03 12.13 22.54
N LEU A 548 -6.08 11.24 22.77
CA LEU A 548 -4.67 11.60 23.02
C LEU A 548 -3.74 11.01 21.96
N SER A 549 -2.67 11.73 21.66
CA SER A 549 -1.51 11.24 20.91
C SER A 549 -0.21 11.64 21.59
N PHE A 550 0.90 11.09 21.10
CA PHE A 550 2.24 11.40 21.60
C PHE A 550 3.14 11.68 20.41
N ASP A 551 3.68 12.88 20.32
CA ASP A 551 4.39 13.39 19.13
C ASP A 551 5.78 12.74 18.91
N ASN A 552 6.38 12.15 19.95
CA ASN A 552 7.73 11.59 19.91
C ASN A 552 7.85 10.18 20.51
N SER A 553 7.69 9.15 19.67
CA SER A 553 7.70 7.75 20.10
C SER A 553 8.96 7.28 20.86
N ASP A 554 10.12 7.91 20.65
CA ASP A 554 11.38 7.53 21.32
C ASP A 554 11.41 7.95 22.81
N LEU A 555 10.59 8.94 23.18
CA LEU A 555 10.46 9.45 24.54
C LEU A 555 9.27 8.83 25.28
N PHE A 556 8.46 8.03 24.59
CA PHE A 556 7.25 7.47 25.15
C PHE A 556 7.53 6.57 26.36
N GLN A 557 6.79 6.80 27.43
CA GLN A 557 6.77 5.99 28.63
C GLN A 557 5.31 5.67 28.98
N PRO A 558 4.99 4.48 29.51
CA PRO A 558 3.64 4.20 29.98
C PRO A 558 3.21 5.19 31.08
N PHE A 559 1.95 5.63 31.00
CA PHE A 559 1.29 6.47 32.00
C PHE A 559 -0.17 6.06 32.14
N THR A 560 -0.81 6.51 33.22
CA THR A 560 -2.25 6.33 33.46
C THR A 560 -2.93 7.69 33.47
N VAL A 561 -4.08 7.82 32.80
CA VAL A 561 -4.99 8.96 33.01
C VAL A 561 -5.99 8.57 34.09
N GLU A 562 -5.87 9.17 35.27
CA GLU A 562 -6.72 8.89 36.43
C GLU A 562 -8.03 9.68 36.39
N MET A 563 -7.99 10.87 35.79
CA MET A 563 -9.13 11.78 35.71
C MET A 563 -9.05 12.65 34.46
N LEU A 564 -10.21 13.00 33.92
CA LEU A 564 -10.40 14.03 32.91
C LEU A 564 -11.45 15.02 33.41
N ILE A 565 -11.16 16.31 33.31
CA ILE A 565 -12.06 17.39 33.69
C ILE A 565 -12.22 18.31 32.47
N ILE A 566 -13.47 18.61 32.10
CA ILE A 566 -13.79 19.71 31.18
C ILE A 566 -14.27 20.87 32.04
N SER A 567 -13.58 22.00 31.96
CA SER A 567 -13.84 23.17 32.78
C SER A 567 -14.16 24.37 31.90
N THR A 568 -15.09 25.21 32.35
CA THR A 568 -15.45 26.47 31.68
C THR A 568 -14.43 27.60 31.92
N GLY A 569 -13.29 27.31 32.56
CA GLY A 569 -12.27 28.32 32.85
C GLY A 569 -12.58 29.21 34.06
N GLY A 570 -13.82 29.19 34.59
CA GLY A 570 -14.23 30.01 35.72
C GLY A 570 -15.26 29.34 36.64
N ILE A 571 -15.06 29.44 37.95
CA ILE A 571 -16.06 29.04 38.96
C ILE A 571 -17.18 30.10 38.93
N PRO A 572 -18.44 29.76 38.62
CA PRO A 572 -19.54 30.70 38.81
C PRO A 572 -19.66 31.02 40.30
N ARG A 573 -19.33 32.25 40.69
CA ARG A 573 -19.52 32.72 42.07
C ARG A 573 -21.01 32.88 42.34
N VAL A 574 -21.65 31.84 42.84
CA VAL A 574 -22.90 32.01 43.60
C VAL A 574 -22.51 32.41 45.02
N ILE A 575 -22.74 33.68 45.39
CA ILE A 575 -23.17 34.18 46.72
C ILE A 575 -23.41 35.70 46.63
N ASP A 576 -24.66 36.10 46.88
CA ASP A 576 -25.08 37.45 47.28
C ASP A 576 -24.51 37.81 48.66
N VAL A 577 -23.65 38.84 48.79
CA VAL A 577 -23.56 39.71 50.00
C VAL A 577 -22.99 41.10 49.65
N GLU A 578 -23.75 42.14 50.07
CA GLU A 578 -23.57 43.60 50.22
C GLU A 578 -22.22 44.35 49.91
N GLU A 579 -22.39 45.59 49.43
CA GLU A 579 -21.42 46.71 49.19
C GLU A 579 -20.35 46.90 50.30
N ILE A 580 -19.13 47.44 50.08
CA ILE A 580 -18.73 48.86 49.80
C ILE A 580 -17.23 48.96 49.28
N PRO A 581 -16.59 50.12 48.95
CA PRO A 581 -16.25 50.54 47.58
C PRO A 581 -14.74 50.82 47.28
N ALA A 582 -14.46 50.98 45.98
CA ALA A 582 -13.41 51.76 45.28
C ALA A 582 -11.96 51.85 45.83
N GLU A 583 -10.95 51.48 45.01
CA GLU A 583 -10.27 52.40 44.06
C GLU A 583 -8.89 51.84 43.58
N LYS A 584 -8.63 52.01 42.27
CA LYS A 584 -7.35 52.25 41.55
C LYS A 584 -6.85 51.20 40.54
N THR A 585 -6.85 51.63 39.28
CA THR A 585 -6.07 51.15 38.11
C THR A 585 -5.13 52.30 37.67
N PRO A 586 -4.11 52.10 36.80
CA PRO A 586 -3.02 51.12 36.73
C PRO A 586 -1.63 51.84 36.66
N PRO A 587 -0.52 51.17 36.25
CA PRO A 587 -0.08 51.46 34.87
C PRO A 587 0.57 50.29 34.08
N ALA A 588 0.26 50.29 32.78
CA ALA A 588 1.08 50.11 31.56
C ALA A 588 2.07 48.92 31.39
N LEU A 589 1.72 48.09 30.39
CA LEU A 589 2.53 47.53 29.28
C LEU A 589 4.08 47.55 29.39
N MET A 590 4.69 46.36 29.32
CA MET A 590 6.04 46.16 28.80
C MET A 590 5.98 45.17 27.62
N LEU A 591 6.53 45.61 26.47
CA LEU A 591 6.85 44.78 25.31
C LEU A 591 8.12 43.96 25.59
N GLU A 592 8.13 42.68 25.22
CA GLU A 592 9.37 41.92 25.01
C GLU A 592 9.78 41.97 23.52
N LEU A 593 11.05 42.29 23.26
CA LEU A 593 11.66 42.41 21.93
C LEU A 593 12.63 41.23 21.69
N THR A 594 12.52 40.56 20.54
CA THR A 594 13.42 39.49 20.09
C THR A 594 14.50 40.02 19.11
N PRO A 595 15.76 39.55 19.18
CA PRO A 595 16.84 39.99 18.30
C PRO A 595 16.81 39.33 16.92
N VAL A 596 17.06 40.10 15.86
CA VAL A 596 17.17 39.60 14.47
C VAL A 596 18.56 39.92 13.91
N PHE A 597 19.13 38.97 13.15
CA PHE A 597 20.45 39.05 12.55
C PHE A 597 20.37 39.60 11.11
N ASP A 598 21.02 40.74 10.83
CA ASP A 598 21.10 41.28 9.46
C ASP A 598 22.15 40.49 8.66
N VAL A 599 21.67 39.62 7.77
CA VAL A 599 22.50 38.71 6.95
C VAL A 599 23.32 39.47 5.90
N VAL A 600 22.96 40.70 5.55
CA VAL A 600 23.68 41.48 4.52
C VAL A 600 24.88 42.21 5.11
N ASN A 601 24.82 42.61 6.39
CA ASN A 601 25.86 43.39 7.06
C ASN A 601 26.53 42.70 8.26
N GLU A 602 26.15 41.46 8.58
CA GLU A 602 26.66 40.65 9.70
C GLU A 602 26.59 41.36 11.07
N THR A 603 25.52 42.11 11.34
CA THR A 603 25.32 42.79 12.64
C THR A 603 23.91 42.59 13.19
N LEU A 604 23.80 42.56 14.52
CA LEU A 604 22.53 42.47 15.25
C LEU A 604 21.92 43.87 15.42
N ILE A 605 20.68 44.10 14.97
CA ILE A 605 19.99 45.39 15.10
C ILE A 605 18.57 45.17 15.64
N LEU A 606 18.08 46.08 16.48
CA LEU A 606 16.71 46.12 17.00
C LEU A 606 15.89 47.13 16.18
N SER A 607 14.75 46.73 15.64
CA SER A 607 13.96 47.54 14.69
C SER A 607 12.45 47.28 14.82
N ASP A 608 11.64 48.35 14.88
CA ASP A 608 10.17 48.36 14.84
C ASP A 608 9.66 48.66 13.41
N SER A 609 9.67 47.69 12.48
CA SER A 609 8.70 47.59 11.36
C SER A 609 9.02 46.47 10.35
N SER A 610 8.01 45.59 10.17
CA SER A 610 7.59 44.73 9.04
C SER A 610 8.62 43.96 8.19
N ILE A 611 8.64 42.64 8.43
CA ILE A 611 8.88 41.58 7.43
C ILE A 611 7.65 41.50 6.51
N LEU A 612 7.88 41.14 5.24
CA LEU A 612 6.86 40.95 4.19
C LEU A 612 5.74 40.00 4.65
N THR A 613 4.49 40.26 4.24
CA THR A 613 3.33 39.44 4.63
C THR A 613 3.26 38.10 3.87
N GLU A 614 2.52 37.11 4.38
CA GLU A 614 2.21 35.87 3.65
C GLU A 614 1.56 36.15 2.28
N ASP A 615 0.82 37.25 2.12
CA ASP A 615 0.27 37.69 0.85
C ASP A 615 1.36 38.16 -0.15
N GLU A 616 2.46 38.74 0.34
CA GLU A 616 3.60 39.15 -0.50
C GLU A 616 4.48 37.94 -0.87
N ILE A 617 4.53 36.91 -0.02
CA ILE A 617 5.19 35.62 -0.29
C ILE A 617 4.33 34.76 -1.25
N SER A 618 3.02 34.74 -1.05
CA SER A 618 2.04 34.09 -1.94
C SER A 618 2.01 34.77 -3.32
N GLY A 619 2.11 36.11 -3.35
CA GLY A 619 2.26 36.89 -4.58
C GLY A 619 3.53 36.60 -5.39
N LEU A 620 4.58 36.05 -4.76
CA LEU A 620 5.82 35.63 -5.42
C LEU A 620 5.76 34.19 -5.97
N ILE A 621 4.76 33.38 -5.59
CA ILE A 621 4.70 31.93 -5.89
C ILE A 621 3.41 31.51 -6.65
N SER A 622 2.32 32.28 -6.61
CA SER A 622 0.99 31.73 -6.94
C SER A 622 0.62 31.62 -8.43
N ARG A 623 1.18 32.42 -9.34
CA ARG A 623 0.71 32.42 -10.75
C ARG A 623 1.43 31.47 -11.69
N ASP A 624 2.72 31.22 -11.51
CA ASP A 624 3.46 30.30 -12.39
C ASP A 624 3.35 28.84 -11.93
N SER A 625 3.02 28.59 -10.66
CA SER A 625 2.87 27.25 -10.08
C SER A 625 1.60 26.52 -10.53
N LEU A 626 0.43 27.18 -10.58
CA LEU A 626 -0.82 26.51 -10.94
C LEU A 626 -0.86 26.07 -12.41
N PHE A 627 -0.47 26.94 -13.33
CA PHE A 627 -0.43 26.59 -14.75
C PHE A 627 0.63 25.51 -15.02
N ALA A 628 1.79 25.57 -14.36
CA ALA A 628 2.82 24.53 -14.48
C ALA A 628 2.29 23.16 -14.00
N LEU A 629 1.55 23.13 -12.88
CA LEU A 629 0.89 21.93 -12.36
C LEU A 629 -0.18 21.38 -13.33
N MET A 630 -0.94 22.26 -13.98
CA MET A 630 -1.91 21.86 -15.02
C MET A 630 -1.24 21.26 -16.25
N VAL A 631 -0.09 21.81 -16.67
CA VAL A 631 0.73 21.28 -17.78
C VAL A 631 1.26 19.88 -17.43
N GLU A 632 1.74 19.67 -16.21
CA GLU A 632 2.19 18.36 -15.75
C GLU A 632 1.06 17.31 -15.80
N LYS A 633 -0.14 17.67 -15.32
CA LYS A 633 -1.30 16.76 -15.35
C LYS A 633 -1.86 16.51 -16.76
N LYS A 634 -1.69 17.45 -17.69
CA LYS A 634 -2.01 17.24 -19.11
C LYS A 634 -1.18 16.09 -19.69
N ASP A 635 0.12 16.04 -19.39
CA ASP A 635 0.99 14.98 -19.89
C ASP A 635 0.63 13.62 -19.29
N TRP A 636 0.26 13.59 -18.00
CA TRP A 636 -0.33 12.41 -17.38
C TRP A 636 -1.62 11.96 -18.06
N TYR A 637 -2.55 12.88 -18.35
CA TYR A 637 -3.80 12.59 -19.04
C TYR A 637 -3.54 11.95 -20.42
N ASN A 638 -2.70 12.58 -21.25
CA ASN A 638 -2.37 12.12 -22.60
C ASN A 638 -1.72 10.73 -22.61
N ASN A 639 -0.89 10.41 -21.62
CA ASN A 639 -0.28 9.08 -21.49
C ASN A 639 -1.29 7.97 -21.17
N ASN A 640 -2.43 8.32 -20.59
CA ASN A 640 -3.48 7.38 -20.17
C ASN A 640 -4.72 7.36 -21.10
N THR A 641 -4.81 8.28 -22.07
CA THR A 641 -5.92 8.36 -23.04
C THR A 641 -6.16 7.08 -23.85
N HIS A 642 -5.16 6.20 -23.97
CA HIS A 642 -5.30 4.91 -24.64
C HIS A 642 -6.30 3.97 -23.94
N LEU A 643 -6.47 4.12 -22.63
CA LEU A 643 -7.42 3.37 -21.78
C LEU A 643 -8.88 3.81 -21.98
N ALA A 644 -9.11 4.97 -22.60
CA ALA A 644 -10.45 5.45 -22.88
C ALA A 644 -11.14 4.62 -24.01
N PRO A 645 -12.37 4.13 -23.81
CA PRO A 645 -13.14 3.43 -24.83
C PRO A 645 -13.40 4.29 -26.07
N GLY A 646 -13.57 3.64 -27.23
CA GLY A 646 -13.64 4.32 -28.53
C GLY A 646 -14.69 5.44 -28.62
N PHE A 647 -15.85 5.27 -28.00
CA PHE A 647 -16.93 6.27 -28.01
C PHE A 647 -16.66 7.51 -27.13
N ILE A 648 -15.74 7.45 -26.16
CA ILE A 648 -15.20 8.64 -25.47
C ILE A 648 -14.26 9.40 -26.39
N LYS A 649 -13.44 8.68 -27.18
CA LYS A 649 -12.54 9.27 -28.18
C LYS A 649 -13.30 9.96 -29.31
N ASP A 650 -14.46 9.42 -29.70
CA ASP A 650 -15.36 10.05 -30.67
C ASP A 650 -16.04 11.31 -30.14
N TRP A 651 -16.22 11.42 -28.81
CA TRP A 651 -16.98 12.50 -28.18
C TRP A 651 -16.10 13.66 -27.68
N LEU A 652 -14.96 13.38 -27.04
CA LEU A 652 -13.91 14.37 -26.71
C LEU A 652 -13.01 14.68 -27.92
N GLY A 653 -13.31 14.04 -29.06
CA GLY A 653 -12.53 13.99 -30.29
C GLY A 653 -11.92 15.33 -30.66
N ASN A 654 -12.71 16.30 -31.12
CA ASN A 654 -12.17 17.57 -31.62
C ASN A 654 -12.87 18.78 -30.98
N THR A 655 -12.37 19.28 -29.86
CA THR A 655 -12.99 20.39 -29.11
C THR A 655 -11.99 21.52 -28.88
N ARG A 656 -12.45 22.78 -28.91
CA ARG A 656 -11.65 23.99 -28.65
C ARG A 656 -12.32 24.78 -27.53
N VAL A 657 -11.77 24.71 -26.33
CA VAL A 657 -12.40 25.24 -25.11
C VAL A 657 -11.59 26.41 -24.56
N ASN A 658 -12.25 27.52 -24.26
CA ASN A 658 -11.69 28.56 -23.39
C ASN A 658 -12.10 28.30 -21.95
N VAL A 659 -11.15 28.37 -21.02
CA VAL A 659 -11.38 28.17 -19.59
C VAL A 659 -10.94 29.42 -18.84
N GLU A 660 -11.85 30.00 -18.06
CA GLU A 660 -11.59 31.15 -17.18
C GLU A 660 -11.46 30.67 -15.74
N ILE A 661 -10.31 30.88 -15.12
CA ILE A 661 -10.07 30.48 -13.73
C ILE A 661 -10.01 31.74 -12.88
N LEU A 662 -10.95 31.89 -11.93
CA LEU A 662 -10.92 32.96 -10.94
C LEU A 662 -9.92 32.57 -9.86
N MET A 663 -8.82 33.31 -9.79
CA MET A 663 -7.73 33.10 -8.85
C MET A 663 -8.09 33.67 -7.48
N ASP A 664 -7.45 33.15 -6.43
CA ASP A 664 -7.77 33.55 -5.04
C ASP A 664 -7.39 35.02 -4.77
N ASP A 665 -6.43 35.59 -5.53
CA ASP A 665 -6.04 37.01 -5.52
C ASP A 665 -7.07 37.94 -6.23
N GLY A 666 -8.20 37.39 -6.69
CA GLY A 666 -9.24 38.09 -7.44
C GLY A 666 -8.91 38.35 -8.91
N SER A 667 -7.77 37.89 -9.42
CA SER A 667 -7.44 37.93 -10.84
C SER A 667 -8.05 36.78 -11.63
N VAL A 668 -8.00 36.86 -12.96
CA VAL A 668 -8.50 35.79 -13.84
C VAL A 668 -7.34 35.24 -14.66
N MET A 669 -7.12 33.92 -14.56
CA MET A 669 -6.23 33.18 -15.44
C MET A 669 -7.04 32.56 -16.58
N ASP A 670 -6.84 33.09 -17.77
CA ASP A 670 -7.40 32.53 -19.00
C ASP A 670 -6.46 31.45 -19.55
N ILE A 671 -7.02 30.28 -19.88
CA ILE A 671 -6.33 29.23 -20.63
C ILE A 671 -7.23 28.73 -21.75
N TYR A 672 -6.63 28.08 -22.75
CA TYR A 672 -7.37 27.36 -23.77
C TYR A 672 -6.88 25.93 -23.91
N VAL A 673 -7.79 25.06 -24.35
CA VAL A 673 -7.55 23.63 -24.54
C VAL A 673 -8.04 23.23 -25.92
N VAL A 674 -7.18 22.64 -26.73
CA VAL A 674 -7.54 22.01 -28.00
C VAL A 674 -7.33 20.52 -27.90
N THR A 675 -8.40 19.76 -28.11
CA THR A 675 -8.34 18.30 -28.17
C THR A 675 -8.45 17.80 -29.60
N GLU A 676 -7.71 16.75 -29.94
CA GLU A 676 -7.87 15.95 -31.16
C GLU A 676 -7.85 14.44 -30.83
N ASN A 677 -8.86 13.69 -31.26
CA ASN A 677 -9.09 12.29 -30.90
C ASN A 677 -8.97 11.99 -29.39
N ALA A 678 -9.46 12.92 -28.55
CA ALA A 678 -9.34 12.92 -27.08
C ALA A 678 -7.92 13.07 -26.50
N TYR A 679 -6.93 13.45 -27.31
CA TYR A 679 -5.64 13.93 -26.82
C TYR A 679 -5.65 15.45 -26.72
N ILE A 680 -5.07 16.00 -25.67
CA ILE A 680 -4.86 17.45 -25.54
C ILE A 680 -3.63 17.82 -26.38
N ASN A 681 -3.86 18.41 -27.55
CA ASN A 681 -2.81 18.85 -28.46
C ASN A 681 -2.27 20.22 -28.03
N GLU A 682 -3.15 21.18 -27.75
CA GLU A 682 -2.77 22.52 -27.31
C GLU A 682 -3.35 22.81 -25.93
N PHE A 683 -2.50 23.36 -25.06
CA PHE A 683 -2.87 23.76 -23.70
C PHE A 683 -1.97 24.93 -23.31
N GLU A 684 -2.48 26.14 -23.44
CA GLU A 684 -1.70 27.36 -23.21
C GLU A 684 -2.53 28.43 -22.50
N ARG A 685 -1.83 29.45 -21.99
CA ARG A 685 -2.46 30.65 -21.44
C ARG A 685 -3.05 31.51 -22.56
N GLY A 686 -4.17 32.16 -22.27
CA GLY A 686 -4.90 33.04 -23.19
C GLY A 686 -6.23 32.43 -23.62
N LYS A 687 -6.83 33.01 -24.67
CA LYS A 687 -8.13 32.62 -25.22
C LYS A 687 -8.00 32.37 -26.72
N LEU A 688 -8.74 31.39 -27.21
CA LEU A 688 -8.99 31.18 -28.62
C LEU A 688 -10.18 32.04 -29.08
N ASP A 689 -10.00 32.79 -30.17
CA ASP A 689 -11.09 33.53 -30.81
C ASP A 689 -12.13 32.60 -31.46
N ASP A 690 -11.74 31.36 -31.79
CA ASP A 690 -12.56 30.35 -32.46
C ASP A 690 -12.99 29.19 -31.54
N ALA A 691 -12.99 29.40 -30.21
CA ALA A 691 -13.45 28.40 -29.25
C ALA A 691 -14.93 28.04 -29.48
N ASN A 692 -15.25 26.74 -29.43
CA ASN A 692 -16.61 26.23 -29.55
C ASN A 692 -17.28 25.97 -28.19
N ALA A 693 -16.53 26.13 -27.09
CA ALA A 693 -17.05 26.05 -25.74
C ALA A 693 -16.28 26.96 -24.77
N LYS A 694 -16.96 27.33 -23.68
CA LYS A 694 -16.39 28.12 -22.58
C LYS A 694 -16.70 27.46 -21.24
N ALA A 695 -15.70 27.36 -20.38
CA ALA A 695 -15.83 26.93 -18.99
C ALA A 695 -15.34 28.03 -18.04
N SER A 696 -15.91 28.11 -16.84
CA SER A 696 -15.39 28.97 -15.77
C SER A 696 -15.46 28.26 -14.41
N LEU A 697 -14.40 28.42 -13.61
CA LEU A 697 -14.23 27.79 -12.29
C LEU A 697 -13.26 28.59 -11.40
N SER A 698 -13.16 28.25 -10.12
CA SER A 698 -12.20 28.85 -9.18
C SER A 698 -10.85 28.11 -9.16
N GLU A 699 -9.80 28.80 -8.72
CA GLU A 699 -8.48 28.21 -8.45
C GLU A 699 -8.57 27.04 -7.46
N GLU A 700 -9.33 27.20 -6.37
CA GLU A 700 -9.62 26.12 -5.42
C GLU A 700 -10.21 24.88 -6.10
N THR A 701 -11.16 25.08 -7.03
CA THR A 701 -11.78 23.98 -7.79
C THR A 701 -10.77 23.30 -8.72
N VAL A 702 -9.90 24.07 -9.38
CA VAL A 702 -8.82 23.53 -10.21
C VAL A 702 -7.86 22.69 -9.37
N ARG A 703 -7.42 23.21 -8.22
CA ARG A 703 -6.50 22.53 -7.31
C ARG A 703 -7.11 21.24 -6.76
N ARG A 704 -8.36 21.29 -6.30
CA ARG A 704 -9.12 20.13 -5.82
C ARG A 704 -9.27 19.04 -6.88
N VAL A 705 -9.52 19.40 -8.13
CA VAL A 705 -9.59 18.45 -9.25
C VAL A 705 -8.22 17.83 -9.54
N ILE A 706 -7.16 18.64 -9.56
CA ILE A 706 -5.79 18.20 -9.86
C ILE A 706 -5.22 17.28 -8.77
N SER A 707 -5.54 17.56 -7.51
CA SER A 707 -5.08 16.80 -6.34
C SER A 707 -5.97 15.61 -6.00
N SER A 708 -7.04 15.38 -6.74
CA SER A 708 -7.97 14.28 -6.47
C SER A 708 -7.43 12.93 -6.97
N ASP A 709 -7.65 11.89 -6.17
CA ASP A 709 -7.45 10.49 -6.58
C ASP A 709 -8.46 10.05 -7.67
N ASP A 710 -9.63 10.72 -7.75
CA ASP A 710 -10.60 10.58 -8.84
C ASP A 710 -11.00 11.97 -9.39
N PRO A 711 -10.15 12.58 -10.23
CA PRO A 711 -10.39 13.90 -10.82
C PRO A 711 -11.71 13.96 -11.60
N VAL A 712 -12.20 12.83 -12.10
CA VAL A 712 -13.45 12.76 -12.87
C VAL A 712 -14.65 12.87 -11.93
N ALA A 713 -14.64 12.16 -10.80
CA ALA A 713 -15.67 12.31 -9.78
C ALA A 713 -15.70 13.72 -9.20
N GLU A 714 -14.54 14.32 -8.93
CA GLU A 714 -14.46 15.71 -8.44
C GLU A 714 -14.91 16.74 -9.48
N VAL A 715 -14.57 16.58 -10.77
CA VAL A 715 -15.14 17.42 -11.84
C VAL A 715 -16.66 17.27 -11.93
N GLN A 716 -17.19 16.05 -11.77
CA GLN A 716 -18.64 15.82 -11.78
C GLN A 716 -19.33 16.45 -10.58
N LYS A 717 -18.72 16.36 -9.39
CA LYS A 717 -19.21 16.97 -8.15
C LYS A 717 -19.20 18.49 -8.27
N ALA A 718 -18.09 19.08 -8.73
CA ALA A 718 -17.94 20.51 -8.98
C ALA A 718 -18.94 21.00 -10.05
N TYR A 719 -19.16 20.25 -11.13
CA TYR A 719 -20.16 20.58 -12.14
C TYR A 719 -21.60 20.52 -11.61
N ARG A 720 -21.94 19.49 -10.81
CA ARG A 720 -23.28 19.37 -10.19
C ARG A 720 -23.51 20.40 -9.08
N GLY A 721 -22.45 20.78 -8.36
CA GLY A 721 -22.46 21.80 -7.32
C GLY A 721 -22.55 23.23 -7.88
N GLY A 722 -22.23 23.43 -9.15
CA GLY A 722 -22.24 24.74 -9.82
C GLY A 722 -20.88 25.45 -9.82
N ASP A 723 -19.86 24.83 -9.25
CA ASP A 723 -18.47 25.31 -9.18
C ASP A 723 -17.79 25.32 -10.56
N ILE A 724 -18.27 24.48 -11.49
CA ILE A 724 -17.88 24.52 -12.91
C ILE A 724 -19.09 24.94 -13.74
N GLN A 725 -19.01 26.11 -14.36
CA GLN A 725 -20.03 26.59 -15.29
C GLN A 725 -19.57 26.37 -16.73
N TYR A 726 -20.41 25.79 -17.57
CA TYR A 726 -20.06 25.41 -18.93
C TYR A 726 -21.10 25.89 -19.95
N SER A 727 -20.66 26.63 -20.97
CA SER A 727 -21.50 27.17 -22.05
C SER A 727 -20.93 26.77 -23.42
N GLY A 728 -21.81 26.42 -24.36
CA GLY A 728 -21.40 26.18 -25.74
C GLY A 728 -21.39 27.52 -26.47
N VAL A 729 -20.38 27.77 -27.30
CA VAL A 729 -20.28 29.03 -28.07
C VAL A 729 -20.40 28.66 -29.54
N GLY A 730 -21.55 28.96 -30.15
CA GLY A 730 -21.85 28.64 -31.56
C GLY A 730 -23.08 27.74 -31.78
N PHE A 731 -23.46 27.57 -33.06
CA PHE A 731 -24.78 27.17 -33.59
C PHE A 731 -25.34 25.78 -33.21
N VAL A 732 -24.74 25.06 -32.25
CA VAL A 732 -25.22 23.75 -31.77
C VAL A 732 -25.69 23.89 -30.32
N GLU A 733 -26.75 24.66 -30.15
CA GLU A 733 -27.57 24.65 -28.94
C GLU A 733 -28.33 23.32 -28.84
N SER A 734 -28.30 22.71 -27.64
CA SER A 734 -29.14 21.59 -27.16
C SER A 734 -28.65 20.13 -27.26
N VAL A 735 -27.37 19.85 -27.01
CA VAL A 735 -26.96 18.48 -26.56
C VAL A 735 -26.22 18.56 -25.24
N LYS A 736 -26.89 18.99 -24.17
CA LYS A 736 -26.29 19.05 -22.82
C LYS A 736 -27.32 18.78 -21.73
N VAL A 737 -27.61 17.50 -21.47
CA VAL A 737 -27.91 16.94 -20.13
C VAL A 737 -27.62 15.41 -20.13
N GLU A 738 -27.79 14.71 -21.26
CA GLU A 738 -27.58 13.25 -21.34
C GLU A 738 -26.11 12.79 -21.27
N VAL A 739 -25.18 13.69 -21.60
CA VAL A 739 -23.75 13.41 -21.72
C VAL A 739 -23.11 12.98 -20.38
N VAL A 740 -23.47 13.63 -19.27
CA VAL A 740 -22.90 13.31 -17.95
C VAL A 740 -23.40 11.95 -17.46
N LYS A 741 -24.63 11.54 -17.82
CA LYS A 741 -25.18 10.21 -17.49
C LYS A 741 -24.52 9.08 -18.27
N ILE A 742 -23.98 9.39 -19.45
CA ILE A 742 -23.24 8.44 -20.27
C ILE A 742 -21.84 8.25 -19.68
N ILE A 743 -21.09 9.33 -19.35
CA ILE A 743 -19.76 9.25 -18.70
C ILE A 743 -19.77 8.39 -17.42
N VAL A 744 -20.83 8.49 -16.61
CA VAL A 744 -21.02 7.66 -15.41
C VAL A 744 -21.18 6.16 -15.75
N LYS A 745 -21.93 5.81 -16.82
CA LYS A 745 -22.06 4.40 -17.27
C LYS A 745 -20.79 3.84 -17.91
N ILE A 746 -19.93 4.71 -18.40
CA ILE A 746 -18.67 4.37 -19.03
C ILE A 746 -17.62 4.05 -17.97
N TYR A 747 -17.59 4.85 -16.89
CA TYR A 747 -16.71 4.58 -15.77
C TYR A 747 -17.05 3.26 -15.09
N PHE A 748 -18.32 2.93 -14.82
CA PHE A 748 -18.66 1.60 -14.26
C PHE A 748 -18.24 0.42 -15.14
N ALA A 749 -18.13 0.61 -16.46
CA ALA A 749 -17.64 -0.43 -17.37
C ALA A 749 -16.11 -0.47 -17.51
N ILE A 750 -15.39 0.58 -17.09
CA ILE A 750 -13.93 0.67 -17.11
C ILE A 750 -13.33 0.42 -15.72
N SER A 751 -13.94 0.90 -14.64
CA SER A 751 -13.56 0.62 -13.26
C SER A 751 -13.65 -0.88 -12.97
N ASP A 752 -14.69 -1.55 -13.48
CA ASP A 752 -14.83 -3.01 -13.40
C ASP A 752 -13.78 -3.78 -14.24
N ILE A 753 -13.00 -3.10 -15.10
CA ILE A 753 -11.96 -3.68 -15.97
C ILE A 753 -10.54 -3.25 -15.55
N LEU A 754 -10.38 -2.10 -14.89
CA LEU A 754 -9.07 -1.55 -14.48
C LEU A 754 -8.72 -1.77 -13.01
N GLY A 755 -9.62 -2.35 -12.22
CA GLY A 755 -9.41 -2.61 -10.79
C GLY A 755 -10.04 -1.54 -9.94
#